data_AF-A0A8D8W0E9-F1
#
_entry.id   AF-A0A8D8W0E9-F1
#
_cell.length_a   1.000
_cell.length_b   1.000
_cell.length_c   1.000
_cell.angle_alpha   90.00
_cell.angle_beta   90.00
_cell.angle_gamma   90.00
#
_symmetry.space_group_name_H-M   'P 1'
#
loop_
_entity.id
_entity.type
_entity.pdbx_description
1 polymer ?
#
loop_
_entity_poly.entity_id
_entity_poly.type
_entity_poly.pdbx_seq_one_letter_code
_entity_poly.pdbx_strand_id
1 'polypeptide(L)'
;MFRSITILLLFWISAGVKDVLCCSCIERVKCTCLGESYKNMSQTPLKYLTIAGSNIELLNQDMMQLHANSLQDLYLTDVRSLRQIDVNTFEGFSRIRTLSIVNAPLLTLISSNLLKQLSTLKMLKIVRTGITHIPQLPVNTDTIMEVIDLEGNKINVVSSGSIRVKAEHLFLGYNNIQMIEGWAFNGSQIAKLNLRGNRELRVLSEDAFSGIQDLQLINLSDTAITHLPTQGLASIETLLIQNTFTLKTIPSIYEFKKLHTAHLTYSFHCCAFQFPEKHDPHKHAQFQSFLKKMAETCGNANSNDAVRHRAERHETNENNSMVDNIVIGRNKTNIGDDREESSTIPGTWNEDYMDTSSIVANNRIFVQCGNIHVKKQQLITCTPAPDAFNPCEDIMGYAWLRLCVWFVISTAIVGNLAVLVVTLSHTSEKSVPRFLISHLATADLCMAFYLLLLAIKDLQSTEYYFNHAYDWQKGYGCKVAGFVTIFASQLSIFTLGLITIERWYSIKRALYTNKLTIRRTTYFMLVGYAYSTLMALLPILGISSYSSVSICLPMNTQDVPSLLYVHTLLLFTALVFCMICVCYFQIYSSLDYKTRHNKGESKIARKMALLVLTNFVCWAPVSFFAFTAALGYPLISVTKSKILLVFFYPINSCFNPYLYALLTKHYRRDLVLTLARIGICKERAHNYKMILSGYTGNTGNHSFSSSRKQSHDEIKPRTMSIEK
;
A
#
# COMPACT_ATOMS: atom_id res chain seq x y z
N MET A 1 2.84 -60.41 33.94
CA MET A 1 1.51 -60.65 34.54
C MET A 1 0.88 -59.39 35.16
N PHE A 2 1.65 -58.47 35.77
CA PHE A 2 1.08 -57.28 36.43
C PHE A 2 0.67 -56.11 35.51
N ARG A 3 1.19 -55.98 34.28
CA ARG A 3 0.81 -54.89 33.35
C ARG A 3 -0.52 -55.12 32.61
N SER A 4 -0.97 -56.37 32.46
CA SER A 4 -2.24 -56.68 31.80
C SER A 4 -3.44 -56.51 32.72
N ILE A 5 -3.25 -56.65 34.04
CA ILE A 5 -4.32 -56.49 35.04
C ILE A 5 -4.67 -55.02 35.25
N THR A 6 -3.70 -54.10 35.17
CA THR A 6 -3.96 -52.65 35.29
C THR A 6 -4.71 -52.09 34.09
N ILE A 7 -4.46 -52.61 32.88
CA ILE A 7 -5.18 -52.20 31.67
C ILE A 7 -6.60 -52.78 31.65
N LEU A 8 -6.80 -54.00 32.16
CA LEU A 8 -8.13 -54.59 32.34
C LEU A 8 -8.95 -53.92 33.45
N LEU A 9 -8.32 -53.45 34.53
CA LEU A 9 -8.99 -52.64 35.57
C LEU A 9 -9.33 -51.24 35.06
N LEU A 10 -8.50 -50.61 34.23
CA LEU A 10 -8.83 -49.33 33.58
C LEU A 10 -9.89 -49.49 32.49
N PHE A 11 -9.93 -50.62 31.78
CA PHE A 11 -11.02 -50.96 30.86
C PHE A 11 -12.31 -51.35 31.57
N TRP A 12 -12.24 -51.97 32.76
CA TRP A 12 -13.44 -52.24 33.58
C TRP A 12 -13.99 -50.98 34.25
N ILE A 13 -13.13 -50.02 34.61
CA ILE A 13 -13.56 -48.70 35.08
C ILE A 13 -14.13 -47.86 33.92
N SER A 14 -13.68 -48.05 32.66
CA SER A 14 -14.24 -47.35 31.49
C SER A 14 -15.47 -48.02 30.85
N ALA A 15 -15.68 -49.33 31.08
CA ALA A 15 -16.80 -50.08 30.50
C ALA A 15 -17.93 -50.41 31.51
N GLY A 16 -17.78 -50.03 32.78
CA GLY A 16 -18.68 -50.40 33.87
C GLY A 16 -19.63 -49.31 34.38
N VAL A 17 -19.62 -48.11 33.80
CA VAL A 17 -20.57 -47.05 34.16
C VAL A 17 -21.25 -46.56 32.88
N LYS A 18 -22.41 -47.14 32.57
CA LYS A 18 -23.46 -46.37 31.88
C LYS A 18 -23.83 -45.26 32.87
N ASP A 19 -23.05 -44.18 32.86
CA ASP A 19 -23.40 -42.99 33.62
C ASP A 19 -24.76 -42.57 33.10
N VAL A 20 -25.77 -42.73 33.95
CA VAL A 20 -26.98 -41.93 33.89
C VAL A 20 -26.48 -40.50 34.11
N LEU A 21 -26.00 -39.87 33.04
CA LEU A 21 -25.54 -38.50 33.08
C LEU A 21 -26.80 -37.69 33.40
N CYS A 22 -26.95 -37.27 34.66
CA CYS A 22 -27.98 -36.31 35.06
C CYS A 22 -27.49 -34.91 34.72
N CYS A 23 -28.41 -34.00 34.40
CA CYS A 23 -28.07 -32.58 34.28
C CYS A 23 -27.43 -32.11 35.61
N SER A 24 -26.28 -31.44 35.51
CA SER A 24 -25.64 -30.82 36.67
C SER A 24 -26.36 -29.52 36.99
N CYS A 25 -27.06 -29.47 38.13
CA CYS A 25 -27.87 -28.34 38.54
C CYS A 25 -27.33 -27.68 39.82
N ILE A 26 -26.95 -26.41 39.72
CA ILE A 26 -26.53 -25.57 40.85
C ILE A 26 -27.77 -24.86 41.39
N GLU A 27 -27.98 -24.96 42.72
CA GLU A 27 -29.10 -24.33 43.44
C GLU A 27 -30.51 -24.65 42.88
N ARG A 28 -30.64 -25.73 42.09
CA ARG A 28 -31.86 -26.13 41.37
C ARG A 28 -32.44 -25.09 40.39
N VAL A 29 -31.67 -24.06 40.05
CA VAL A 29 -32.10 -22.98 39.13
C VAL A 29 -31.21 -22.82 37.90
N LYS A 30 -29.96 -23.29 37.95
CA LYS A 30 -29.01 -23.29 36.84
C LYS A 30 -28.59 -24.71 36.51
N CYS A 31 -29.01 -25.22 35.35
CA CYS A 31 -28.73 -26.59 34.93
C CYS A 31 -27.92 -26.65 33.64
N THR A 32 -26.95 -27.56 33.61
CA THR A 32 -26.17 -27.92 32.43
C THR A 32 -26.37 -29.40 32.12
N CYS A 33 -26.93 -29.68 30.96
CA CYS A 33 -27.22 -31.02 30.45
C CYS A 33 -26.23 -31.35 29.32
N LEU A 34 -25.53 -32.48 29.42
CA LEU A 34 -24.65 -33.00 28.37
C LEU A 34 -25.26 -34.25 27.71
N GLY A 35 -25.15 -34.39 26.38
CA GLY A 35 -25.65 -35.58 25.68
C GLY A 35 -27.17 -35.71 25.78
N GLU A 36 -27.69 -36.90 26.10
CA GLU A 36 -29.14 -37.13 26.25
C GLU A 36 -29.71 -36.84 27.66
N SER A 37 -28.88 -36.33 28.58
CA SER A 37 -29.28 -36.04 29.97
C SER A 37 -30.44 -35.06 30.12
N TYR A 38 -30.68 -34.22 29.11
CA TYR A 38 -31.80 -33.26 29.08
C TYR A 38 -33.17 -33.93 29.18
N LYS A 39 -33.30 -35.22 28.82
CA LYS A 39 -34.55 -35.99 28.97
C LYS A 39 -34.92 -36.25 30.43
N ASN A 40 -33.93 -36.25 31.33
CA ASN A 40 -34.10 -36.51 32.77
C ASN A 40 -34.04 -35.21 33.58
N MET A 41 -34.44 -34.08 33.00
CA MET A 41 -34.37 -32.76 33.64
C MET A 41 -35.32 -32.65 34.84
N SER A 42 -34.90 -31.89 35.87
CA SER A 42 -35.65 -31.69 37.12
C SER A 42 -37.04 -31.10 36.85
N GLN A 43 -38.06 -31.54 37.61
CA GLN A 43 -39.44 -31.02 37.54
C GLN A 43 -39.60 -29.59 38.10
N THR A 44 -38.51 -28.90 38.42
CA THR A 44 -38.52 -27.55 39.00
C THR A 44 -38.28 -26.47 37.93
N PRO A 45 -38.97 -25.32 38.01
CA PRO A 45 -38.79 -24.22 37.07
C PRO A 45 -37.37 -23.64 37.11
N LEU A 46 -36.66 -23.69 35.98
CA LEU A 46 -35.27 -23.25 35.85
C LEU A 46 -35.15 -21.79 35.43
N LYS A 47 -34.07 -21.12 35.83
CA LYS A 47 -33.70 -19.77 35.37
C LYS A 47 -32.63 -19.80 34.28
N TYR A 48 -31.71 -20.77 34.33
CA TYR A 48 -30.62 -20.91 33.39
C TYR A 48 -30.53 -22.35 32.92
N LEU A 49 -30.59 -22.58 31.61
CA LEU A 49 -30.51 -23.89 31.02
C LEU A 49 -29.45 -23.92 29.93
N THR A 50 -28.50 -24.84 30.05
CA THR A 50 -27.52 -25.15 29.00
C THR A 50 -27.69 -26.59 28.57
N ILE A 51 -27.86 -26.81 27.27
CA ILE A 51 -27.91 -28.13 26.65
C ILE A 51 -26.72 -28.20 25.68
N ALA A 52 -25.79 -29.13 25.93
CA ALA A 52 -24.59 -29.25 25.11
C ALA A 52 -24.29 -30.67 24.64
N GLY A 53 -23.83 -30.78 23.38
CA GLY A 53 -23.44 -32.06 22.78
C GLY A 53 -24.60 -33.07 22.66
N SER A 54 -25.82 -32.57 22.53
CA SER A 54 -27.04 -33.39 22.49
C SER A 54 -27.44 -33.75 21.06
N ASN A 55 -28.01 -34.94 20.88
CA ASN A 55 -28.53 -35.42 19.59
C ASN A 55 -30.00 -34.99 19.37
N ILE A 56 -30.34 -33.75 19.69
CA ILE A 56 -31.70 -33.22 19.53
C ILE A 56 -31.92 -32.91 18.05
N GLU A 57 -32.93 -33.51 17.42
CA GLU A 57 -33.29 -33.22 16.03
C GLU A 57 -34.33 -32.11 15.89
N LEU A 58 -35.32 -32.10 16.79
CA LEU A 58 -36.42 -31.14 16.86
C LEU A 58 -36.52 -30.58 18.28
N LEU A 59 -36.54 -29.27 18.42
CA LEU A 59 -36.82 -28.60 19.69
C LEU A 59 -38.31 -28.25 19.75
N ASN A 60 -39.08 -28.98 20.58
CA ASN A 60 -40.53 -28.83 20.71
C ASN A 60 -40.95 -28.04 21.97
N GLN A 61 -42.23 -27.68 22.03
CA GLN A 61 -42.84 -26.96 23.15
C GLN A 61 -42.86 -27.80 24.43
N ASP A 62 -43.13 -29.11 24.35
CA ASP A 62 -43.26 -29.98 25.52
C ASP A 62 -41.97 -30.03 26.36
N MET A 63 -40.80 -30.00 25.71
CA MET A 63 -39.50 -29.96 26.39
C MET A 63 -39.26 -28.67 27.18
N MET A 64 -39.97 -27.59 26.85
CA MET A 64 -39.65 -26.22 27.26
C MET A 64 -40.76 -25.58 28.13
N GLN A 65 -42.00 -26.05 28.02
CA GLN A 65 -43.18 -25.46 28.66
C GLN A 65 -43.08 -25.35 30.19
N LEU A 66 -42.49 -26.35 30.86
CA LEU A 66 -42.32 -26.36 32.32
C LEU A 66 -41.46 -25.19 32.83
N HIS A 67 -40.60 -24.64 31.97
CA HIS A 67 -39.66 -23.57 32.32
C HIS A 67 -40.03 -22.22 31.70
N ALA A 68 -41.10 -22.15 30.90
CA ALA A 68 -41.49 -20.96 30.14
C ALA A 68 -41.58 -19.68 31.00
N ASN A 69 -42.18 -19.78 32.19
CA ASN A 69 -42.41 -18.62 33.06
C ASN A 69 -41.20 -18.22 33.92
N SER A 70 -40.14 -19.03 33.97
CA SER A 70 -38.99 -18.81 34.86
C SER A 70 -37.66 -18.60 34.12
N LEU A 71 -37.54 -19.14 32.91
CA LEU A 71 -36.28 -19.19 32.19
C LEU A 71 -35.84 -17.79 31.74
N GLN A 72 -34.60 -17.45 32.06
CA GLN A 72 -33.96 -16.20 31.67
C GLN A 72 -32.92 -16.45 30.58
N ASP A 73 -32.12 -17.50 30.70
CA ASP A 73 -31.09 -17.81 29.72
C ASP A 73 -31.18 -19.26 29.22
N LEU A 74 -31.19 -19.41 27.90
CA LEU A 74 -31.15 -20.69 27.20
C LEU A 74 -29.92 -20.76 26.29
N TYR A 75 -29.09 -21.77 26.51
CA TYR A 75 -27.90 -22.06 25.70
C TYR A 75 -28.02 -23.45 25.07
N LEU A 76 -27.97 -23.52 23.75
CA LEU A 76 -27.89 -24.75 22.97
C LEU A 76 -26.52 -24.77 22.28
N THR A 77 -25.60 -25.60 22.74
CA THR A 77 -24.22 -25.63 22.25
C THR A 77 -23.87 -26.98 21.66
N ASP A 78 -23.25 -27.01 20.48
CA ASP A 78 -22.83 -28.26 19.82
C ASP A 78 -24.00 -29.25 19.57
N VAL A 79 -25.20 -28.73 19.32
CA VAL A 79 -26.40 -29.52 18.97
C VAL A 79 -26.40 -29.84 17.47
N ARG A 80 -25.45 -30.70 17.07
CA ARG A 80 -25.13 -30.93 15.64
C ARG A 80 -26.28 -31.50 14.80
N SER A 81 -27.20 -32.21 15.45
CA SER A 81 -28.33 -32.87 14.78
C SER A 81 -29.59 -32.02 14.71
N LEU A 82 -29.59 -30.82 15.31
CA LEU A 82 -30.76 -29.95 15.35
C LEU A 82 -31.10 -29.45 13.94
N ARG A 83 -32.28 -29.81 13.44
CA ARG A 83 -32.78 -29.44 12.10
C ARG A 83 -33.81 -28.34 12.15
N GLN A 84 -34.68 -28.37 13.16
CA GLN A 84 -35.83 -27.47 13.26
C GLN A 84 -36.13 -27.12 14.72
N ILE A 85 -36.68 -25.91 14.91
CA ILE A 85 -37.30 -25.47 16.16
C ILE A 85 -38.77 -25.27 15.87
N ASP A 86 -39.63 -25.90 16.67
CA ASP A 86 -41.08 -25.75 16.54
C ASP A 86 -41.50 -24.28 16.79
N VAL A 87 -42.52 -23.82 16.07
CA VAL A 87 -42.99 -22.42 16.06
C VAL A 87 -43.49 -21.99 17.44
N ASN A 88 -44.06 -22.93 18.20
CA ASN A 88 -44.65 -22.67 19.51
C ASN A 88 -43.68 -22.94 20.69
N THR A 89 -42.42 -23.28 20.41
CA THR A 89 -41.45 -23.66 21.45
C THR A 89 -41.24 -22.59 22.52
N PHE A 90 -41.30 -21.31 22.12
CA PHE A 90 -41.09 -20.19 23.05
C PHE A 90 -42.37 -19.45 23.44
N GLU A 91 -43.53 -20.08 23.25
CA GLU A 91 -44.79 -19.52 23.71
C GLU A 91 -44.83 -19.45 25.25
N GLY A 92 -45.14 -18.27 25.81
CA GLY A 92 -45.17 -18.04 27.25
C GLY A 92 -43.83 -17.63 27.89
N PHE A 93 -42.74 -17.54 27.12
CA PHE A 93 -41.41 -17.16 27.61
C PHE A 93 -41.29 -15.64 27.88
N SER A 94 -41.94 -15.18 28.95
CA SER A 94 -42.04 -13.74 29.31
C SER A 94 -40.81 -13.15 30.01
N ARG A 95 -39.82 -13.98 30.39
CA ARG A 95 -38.64 -13.55 31.16
C ARG A 95 -37.31 -13.83 30.48
N ILE A 96 -37.33 -14.39 29.27
CA ILE A 96 -36.10 -14.77 28.57
C ILE A 96 -35.33 -13.52 28.13
N ARG A 97 -34.05 -13.50 28.47
CA ARG A 97 -33.09 -12.43 28.20
C ARG A 97 -32.01 -12.89 27.24
N THR A 98 -31.60 -14.16 27.33
CA THR A 98 -30.55 -14.72 26.48
C THR A 98 -31.05 -15.96 25.76
N LEU A 99 -30.95 -15.95 24.43
CA LEU A 99 -31.12 -17.13 23.59
C LEU A 99 -29.84 -17.32 22.78
N SER A 100 -29.14 -18.43 23.02
CA SER A 100 -27.89 -18.76 22.35
C SER A 100 -27.95 -20.15 21.72
N ILE A 101 -27.77 -20.21 20.41
CA ILE A 101 -27.71 -21.43 19.60
C ILE A 101 -26.38 -21.41 18.86
N VAL A 102 -25.46 -22.29 19.26
CA VAL A 102 -24.09 -22.30 18.75
C VAL A 102 -23.75 -23.67 18.21
N ASN A 103 -23.20 -23.70 16.99
CA ASN A 103 -22.76 -24.91 16.31
C ASN A 103 -23.90 -25.92 16.08
N ALA A 104 -24.90 -25.50 15.30
CA ALA A 104 -26.06 -26.28 14.87
C ALA A 104 -26.15 -26.27 13.32
N PRO A 105 -25.24 -26.95 12.62
CA PRO A 105 -25.06 -26.80 11.16
C PRO A 105 -26.26 -27.27 10.33
N LEU A 106 -27.11 -28.16 10.86
CA LEU A 106 -28.30 -28.66 10.16
C LEU A 106 -29.53 -27.75 10.32
N LEU A 107 -29.48 -26.75 11.20
CA LEU A 107 -30.56 -25.79 11.41
C LEU A 107 -30.52 -24.75 10.29
N THR A 108 -31.42 -24.88 9.32
CA THR A 108 -31.42 -24.07 8.08
C THR A 108 -32.45 -22.96 8.05
N LEU A 109 -33.48 -23.05 8.88
CA LEU A 109 -34.57 -22.08 8.93
C LEU A 109 -34.99 -21.84 10.39
N ILE A 110 -35.18 -20.58 10.73
CA ILE A 110 -35.82 -20.15 11.96
C ILE A 110 -37.12 -19.45 11.58
N SER A 111 -38.23 -20.01 12.04
CA SER A 111 -39.57 -19.51 11.74
C SER A 111 -39.74 -18.05 12.16
N SER A 112 -40.38 -17.25 11.32
CA SER A 112 -40.50 -15.79 11.47
C SER A 112 -41.21 -15.33 12.74
N ASN A 113 -42.08 -16.16 13.31
CA ASN A 113 -42.86 -15.82 14.50
C ASN A 113 -42.18 -16.20 15.82
N LEU A 114 -41.13 -17.02 15.75
CA LEU A 114 -40.49 -17.62 16.93
C LEU A 114 -39.83 -16.55 17.81
N LEU A 115 -39.04 -15.66 17.21
CA LEU A 115 -38.30 -14.63 17.94
C LEU A 115 -39.15 -13.41 18.30
N LYS A 116 -40.25 -13.17 17.58
CA LYS A 116 -41.18 -12.06 17.88
C LYS A 116 -41.83 -12.18 19.26
N GLN A 117 -42.01 -13.40 19.74
CA GLN A 117 -42.61 -13.68 21.05
C GLN A 117 -41.69 -13.28 22.21
N LEU A 118 -40.39 -13.10 21.96
CA LEU A 118 -39.37 -12.85 22.98
C LEU A 118 -39.13 -11.35 23.19
N SER A 119 -40.12 -10.67 23.77
CA SER A 119 -40.12 -9.21 23.94
C SER A 119 -39.09 -8.66 24.94
N THR A 120 -38.57 -9.50 25.84
CA THR A 120 -37.58 -9.14 26.88
C THR A 120 -36.14 -9.50 26.53
N LEU A 121 -35.91 -9.96 25.31
CA LEU A 121 -34.60 -10.47 24.87
C LEU A 121 -33.56 -9.34 24.85
N LYS A 122 -32.40 -9.61 25.46
CA LYS A 122 -31.23 -8.72 25.47
C LYS A 122 -30.08 -9.26 24.63
N MET A 123 -29.94 -10.58 24.55
CA MET A 123 -28.87 -11.24 23.82
C MET A 123 -29.42 -12.36 22.95
N LEU A 124 -29.18 -12.27 21.64
CA LEU A 124 -29.49 -13.31 20.67
C LEU A 124 -28.20 -13.76 20.01
N LYS A 125 -27.88 -15.05 20.10
CA LYS A 125 -26.76 -15.65 19.37
C LYS A 125 -27.25 -16.84 18.58
N ILE A 126 -27.06 -16.81 17.26
CA ILE A 126 -27.31 -17.93 16.36
C ILE A 126 -26.06 -18.05 15.50
N VAL A 127 -25.09 -18.83 15.97
CA VAL A 127 -23.71 -18.81 15.47
C VAL A 127 -23.33 -20.17 14.93
N ARG A 128 -22.68 -20.21 13.75
CA ARG A 128 -22.28 -21.47 13.08
C ARG A 128 -23.48 -22.42 12.88
N THR A 129 -24.55 -21.90 12.31
CA THR A 129 -25.74 -22.67 11.90
C THR A 129 -25.89 -22.66 10.38
N GLY A 130 -26.87 -23.42 9.86
CA GLY A 130 -27.17 -23.51 8.43
C GLY A 130 -28.10 -22.42 7.91
N ILE A 131 -28.45 -21.40 8.70
CA ILE A 131 -29.46 -20.40 8.28
C ILE A 131 -29.01 -19.60 7.07
N THR A 132 -29.94 -19.42 6.13
CA THR A 132 -29.70 -18.76 4.83
C THR A 132 -30.25 -17.35 4.73
N HIS A 133 -31.12 -16.97 5.66
CA HIS A 133 -31.79 -15.67 5.71
C HIS A 133 -31.77 -15.15 7.16
N ILE A 134 -31.82 -13.83 7.31
CA ILE A 134 -31.92 -13.20 8.63
C ILE A 134 -33.32 -13.50 9.19
N PRO A 135 -33.44 -14.07 10.39
CA PRO A 135 -34.73 -14.32 11.01
C PRO A 135 -35.40 -12.99 11.39
N GLN A 136 -36.74 -12.96 11.42
CA GLN A 136 -37.45 -11.75 11.86
C GLN A 136 -37.18 -11.49 13.34
N LEU A 137 -36.46 -10.41 13.61
CA LEU A 137 -36.05 -10.01 14.96
C LEU A 137 -37.23 -9.35 15.71
N PRO A 138 -37.24 -9.38 17.05
CA PRO A 138 -38.26 -8.71 17.85
C PRO A 138 -38.20 -7.19 17.65
N VAL A 139 -39.32 -6.59 17.21
CA VAL A 139 -39.46 -5.17 16.87
C VAL A 139 -39.95 -4.35 18.09
N ASN A 140 -39.41 -4.62 19.28
CA ASN A 140 -39.92 -4.00 20.51
C ASN A 140 -39.28 -2.63 20.76
N THR A 141 -40.09 -1.62 21.09
CA THR A 141 -39.66 -0.21 21.12
C THR A 141 -38.85 0.19 22.36
N ASP A 142 -38.97 -0.58 23.45
CA ASP A 142 -38.54 -0.12 24.78
C ASP A 142 -37.28 -0.83 25.31
N THR A 143 -36.87 -1.94 24.68
CA THR A 143 -35.71 -2.73 25.13
C THR A 143 -34.60 -2.68 24.09
N ILE A 144 -33.44 -2.16 24.49
CA ILE A 144 -32.21 -2.17 23.68
C ILE A 144 -31.54 -3.53 23.86
N MET A 145 -31.32 -4.25 22.75
CA MET A 145 -30.53 -5.48 22.76
C MET A 145 -29.05 -5.16 22.91
N GLU A 146 -28.34 -5.90 23.75
CA GLU A 146 -26.89 -5.74 23.90
C GLU A 146 -26.16 -6.35 22.70
N VAL A 147 -26.53 -7.58 22.32
CA VAL A 147 -25.85 -8.33 21.26
C VAL A 147 -26.84 -9.13 20.41
N ILE A 148 -26.73 -8.94 19.09
CA ILE A 148 -27.31 -9.83 18.08
C ILE A 148 -26.15 -10.41 17.28
N ASP A 149 -25.91 -11.71 17.44
CA ASP A 149 -24.80 -12.41 16.81
C ASP A 149 -25.32 -13.48 15.85
N LEU A 150 -25.14 -13.24 14.56
CA LEU A 150 -25.49 -14.13 13.46
C LEU A 150 -24.24 -14.55 12.68
N GLU A 151 -23.07 -14.62 13.34
CA GLU A 151 -21.79 -14.92 12.72
C GLU A 151 -21.67 -16.38 12.26
N GLY A 152 -20.99 -16.60 11.13
CA GLY A 152 -20.64 -17.95 10.68
C GLY A 152 -21.80 -18.77 10.11
N ASN A 153 -22.89 -18.14 9.68
CA ASN A 153 -24.02 -18.80 9.02
C ASN A 153 -23.87 -18.79 7.49
N LYS A 154 -24.98 -19.01 6.76
CA LYS A 154 -25.04 -19.10 5.28
C LYS A 154 -25.91 -18.00 4.67
N ILE A 155 -25.98 -16.84 5.33
CA ILE A 155 -26.78 -15.71 4.88
C ILE A 155 -26.19 -15.14 3.58
N ASN A 156 -27.01 -15.00 2.54
CA ASN A 156 -26.56 -14.56 1.22
C ASN A 156 -26.89 -13.09 0.90
N VAL A 157 -28.00 -12.58 1.43
CA VAL A 157 -28.52 -11.23 1.13
C VAL A 157 -29.04 -10.60 2.40
N VAL A 158 -28.78 -9.30 2.58
CA VAL A 158 -29.47 -8.47 3.57
C VAL A 158 -30.50 -7.63 2.82
N SER A 159 -31.76 -8.07 2.86
CA SER A 159 -32.84 -7.45 2.10
C SER A 159 -33.32 -6.14 2.70
N SER A 160 -33.98 -5.31 1.89
CA SER A 160 -34.59 -4.05 2.31
C SER A 160 -35.50 -4.22 3.53
N GLY A 161 -35.27 -3.43 4.58
CA GLY A 161 -36.05 -3.46 5.83
C GLY A 161 -36.00 -4.79 6.60
N SER A 162 -35.11 -5.71 6.25
CA SER A 162 -35.00 -7.02 6.95
C SER A 162 -34.52 -6.89 8.39
N ILE A 163 -33.81 -5.81 8.72
CA ILE A 163 -33.30 -5.51 10.06
C ILE A 163 -33.94 -4.22 10.56
N ARG A 164 -34.74 -4.35 11.62
CA ARG A 164 -35.37 -3.22 12.32
C ARG A 164 -35.29 -3.42 13.84
N VAL A 165 -34.16 -3.05 14.42
CA VAL A 165 -33.82 -3.34 15.83
C VAL A 165 -33.10 -2.19 16.53
N LYS A 166 -33.22 -2.13 17.86
CA LYS A 166 -32.37 -1.32 18.71
C LYS A 166 -31.32 -2.21 19.37
N ALA A 167 -30.06 -2.11 18.96
CA ALA A 167 -28.99 -2.99 19.42
C ALA A 167 -27.66 -2.24 19.64
N GLU A 168 -26.88 -2.62 20.66
CA GLU A 168 -25.51 -2.11 20.79
C GLU A 168 -24.59 -2.78 19.75
N HIS A 169 -24.70 -4.10 19.60
CA HIS A 169 -23.86 -4.88 18.69
C HIS A 169 -24.68 -5.74 17.73
N LEU A 170 -24.39 -5.63 16.43
CA LEU A 170 -24.89 -6.52 15.39
C LEU A 170 -23.73 -7.17 14.63
N PHE A 171 -23.59 -8.48 14.79
CA PHE A 171 -22.58 -9.29 14.12
C PHE A 171 -23.21 -10.11 12.99
N LEU A 172 -22.78 -9.82 11.77
CA LEU A 172 -23.14 -10.51 10.52
C LEU A 172 -21.88 -11.06 9.82
N GLY A 173 -20.78 -11.21 10.58
CA GLY A 173 -19.49 -11.63 10.05
C GLY A 173 -19.48 -13.07 9.54
N TYR A 174 -18.49 -13.40 8.71
CA TYR A 174 -18.21 -14.75 8.20
C TYR A 174 -19.45 -15.50 7.66
N ASN A 175 -20.36 -14.77 7.03
CA ASN A 175 -21.49 -15.32 6.28
C ASN A 175 -21.12 -15.43 4.78
N ASN A 176 -22.12 -15.66 3.94
CA ASN A 176 -22.01 -15.73 2.49
C ASN A 176 -22.63 -14.49 1.82
N ILE A 177 -22.67 -13.35 2.51
CA ILE A 177 -23.41 -12.17 2.04
C ILE A 177 -22.75 -11.65 0.75
N GLN A 178 -23.55 -11.48 -0.30
CA GLN A 178 -23.12 -11.00 -1.62
C GLN A 178 -23.53 -9.55 -1.86
N MET A 179 -24.70 -9.17 -1.33
CA MET A 179 -25.27 -7.84 -1.50
C MET A 179 -26.05 -7.38 -0.26
N ILE A 180 -26.05 -6.06 -0.05
CA ILE A 180 -26.91 -5.36 0.91
C ILE A 180 -27.80 -4.40 0.12
N GLU A 181 -29.11 -4.62 0.19
CA GLU A 181 -30.12 -3.82 -0.52
C GLU A 181 -30.31 -2.43 0.13
N GLY A 182 -30.97 -1.52 -0.59
CA GLY A 182 -31.31 -0.19 -0.05
C GLY A 182 -32.20 -0.28 1.16
N TRP A 183 -32.02 0.62 2.13
CA TRP A 183 -32.82 0.69 3.37
C TRP A 183 -32.82 -0.61 4.18
N ALA A 184 -31.79 -1.45 4.05
CA ALA A 184 -31.68 -2.74 4.74
C ALA A 184 -31.80 -2.62 6.27
N PHE A 185 -31.29 -1.52 6.84
CA PHE A 185 -31.27 -1.22 8.28
C PHE A 185 -32.22 -0.09 8.68
N ASN A 186 -33.17 0.29 7.83
CA ASN A 186 -34.01 1.47 8.05
C ASN A 186 -34.84 1.36 9.34
N GLY A 187 -34.78 2.40 10.19
CA GLY A 187 -35.45 2.45 11.48
C GLY A 187 -34.77 1.62 12.57
N SER A 188 -33.51 1.20 12.35
CA SER A 188 -32.68 0.55 13.36
C SER A 188 -31.80 1.57 14.10
N GLN A 189 -31.55 1.30 15.37
CA GLN A 189 -30.59 2.03 16.20
C GLN A 189 -29.47 1.05 16.57
N ILE A 190 -28.33 1.11 15.88
CA ILE A 190 -27.25 0.12 15.98
C ILE A 190 -25.94 0.83 16.25
N ALA A 191 -25.29 0.57 17.40
CA ALA A 191 -24.02 1.23 17.70
C ALA A 191 -22.84 0.63 16.92
N LYS A 192 -22.74 -0.70 16.81
CA LYS A 192 -21.62 -1.39 16.13
C LYS A 192 -22.12 -2.45 15.16
N LEU A 193 -21.78 -2.28 13.89
CA LEU A 193 -22.11 -3.19 12.80
C LEU A 193 -20.86 -3.91 12.30
N ASN A 194 -20.86 -5.24 12.38
CA ASN A 194 -19.77 -6.07 11.88
C ASN A 194 -20.22 -6.95 10.71
N LEU A 195 -19.66 -6.69 9.53
CA LEU A 195 -19.85 -7.43 8.29
C LEU A 195 -18.57 -8.14 7.83
N ARG A 196 -17.56 -8.24 8.72
CA ARG A 196 -16.24 -8.76 8.39
C ARG A 196 -16.29 -10.19 7.84
N GLY A 197 -15.45 -10.49 6.85
CA GLY A 197 -15.24 -11.86 6.38
C GLY A 197 -16.32 -12.37 5.41
N ASN A 198 -17.27 -11.52 5.01
CA ASN A 198 -18.17 -11.77 3.88
C ASN A 198 -17.42 -11.55 2.56
N ARG A 199 -16.60 -12.53 2.16
CA ARG A 199 -15.65 -12.40 1.02
C ARG A 199 -16.32 -12.16 -0.33
N GLU A 200 -17.58 -12.54 -0.49
CA GLU A 200 -18.34 -12.33 -1.72
C GLU A 200 -19.17 -11.04 -1.72
N LEU A 201 -19.15 -10.26 -0.62
CA LEU A 201 -19.89 -9.01 -0.52
C LEU A 201 -19.26 -7.96 -1.45
N ARG A 202 -19.92 -7.66 -2.57
CA ARG A 202 -19.43 -6.75 -3.60
C ARG A 202 -20.27 -5.49 -3.75
N VAL A 203 -21.58 -5.63 -3.57
CA VAL A 203 -22.58 -4.60 -3.86
C VAL A 203 -23.21 -4.11 -2.56
N LEU A 204 -22.99 -2.84 -2.25
CA LEU A 204 -23.75 -2.09 -1.28
C LEU A 204 -24.65 -1.14 -2.08
N SER A 205 -25.93 -1.04 -1.77
CA SER A 205 -26.76 0.03 -2.34
C SER A 205 -26.31 1.39 -1.81
N GLU A 206 -26.49 2.47 -2.58
CA GLU A 206 -26.20 3.85 -2.14
C GLU A 206 -26.96 4.21 -0.85
N ASP A 207 -28.18 3.68 -0.72
CA ASP A 207 -29.06 3.89 0.43
C ASP A 207 -29.03 2.72 1.43
N ALA A 208 -28.02 1.83 1.37
CA ALA A 208 -27.97 0.60 2.17
C ALA A 208 -28.05 0.87 3.68
N PHE A 209 -27.36 1.91 4.15
CA PHE A 209 -27.33 2.31 5.55
C PHE A 209 -28.29 3.47 5.86
N SER A 210 -29.12 3.89 4.90
CA SER A 210 -30.07 5.00 5.11
C SER A 210 -31.12 4.63 6.16
N GLY A 211 -31.35 5.54 7.10
CA GLY A 211 -32.27 5.36 8.22
C GLY A 211 -31.71 4.59 9.43
N ILE A 212 -30.41 4.27 9.44
CA ILE A 212 -29.73 3.77 10.64
C ILE A 212 -29.42 4.93 11.61
N GLN A 213 -29.58 4.71 12.90
CA GLN A 213 -29.31 5.68 13.96
C GLN A 213 -28.19 5.19 14.88
N ASP A 214 -27.41 6.13 15.42
CA ASP A 214 -26.33 5.92 16.39
C ASP A 214 -25.20 4.98 15.97
N LEU A 215 -24.97 4.79 14.66
CA LEU A 215 -23.86 3.97 14.19
C LEU A 215 -22.53 4.65 14.52
N GLN A 216 -21.74 4.01 15.40
CA GLN A 216 -20.42 4.45 15.86
C GLN A 216 -19.30 3.66 15.20
N LEU A 217 -19.48 2.36 14.98
CA LEU A 217 -18.46 1.49 14.39
C LEU A 217 -19.04 0.66 13.25
N ILE A 218 -18.34 0.66 12.11
CA ILE A 218 -18.63 -0.24 11.00
C ILE A 218 -17.37 -1.02 10.61
N ASN A 219 -17.52 -2.35 10.51
CA ASN A 219 -16.46 -3.25 10.06
C ASN A 219 -16.84 -3.97 8.77
N LEU A 220 -16.16 -3.61 7.69
CA LEU A 220 -16.28 -4.17 6.35
C LEU A 220 -14.97 -4.88 5.93
N SER A 221 -14.12 -5.23 6.88
CA SER A 221 -12.83 -5.89 6.60
C SER A 221 -13.02 -7.27 5.98
N ASP A 222 -12.06 -7.73 5.19
CA ASP A 222 -12.10 -9.04 4.51
C ASP A 222 -13.36 -9.22 3.62
N THR A 223 -13.82 -8.13 2.97
CA THR A 223 -14.91 -8.14 1.98
C THR A 223 -14.41 -7.78 0.59
N ALA A 224 -15.30 -7.80 -0.42
CA ALA A 224 -14.99 -7.46 -1.81
C ALA A 224 -15.74 -6.22 -2.30
N ILE A 225 -16.11 -5.30 -1.40
CA ILE A 225 -16.85 -4.08 -1.75
C ILE A 225 -16.05 -3.20 -2.70
N THR A 226 -16.74 -2.56 -3.63
CA THR A 226 -16.12 -1.71 -4.67
C THR A 226 -16.26 -0.22 -4.38
N HIS A 227 -17.29 0.15 -3.63
CA HIS A 227 -17.59 1.51 -3.19
C HIS A 227 -18.16 1.46 -1.77
N LEU A 228 -18.03 2.58 -1.05
CA LEU A 228 -18.58 2.75 0.29
C LEU A 228 -19.66 3.85 0.23
N PRO A 229 -20.95 3.51 0.39
CA PRO A 229 -22.01 4.51 0.47
C PRO A 229 -21.85 5.34 1.74
N THR A 230 -22.13 6.64 1.68
CA THR A 230 -21.93 7.56 2.81
C THR A 230 -23.22 7.93 3.54
N GLN A 231 -24.38 7.73 2.91
CA GLN A 231 -25.66 7.97 3.56
C GLN A 231 -25.82 7.06 4.78
N GLY A 232 -26.20 7.64 5.92
CA GLY A 232 -26.29 6.92 7.20
C GLY A 232 -24.95 6.67 7.90
N LEU A 233 -23.80 7.06 7.33
CA LEU A 233 -22.48 6.90 7.95
C LEU A 233 -21.93 8.17 8.61
N ALA A 234 -22.72 9.25 8.70
CA ALA A 234 -22.24 10.53 9.20
C ALA A 234 -21.78 10.50 10.68
N SER A 235 -22.38 9.63 11.50
CA SER A 235 -22.13 9.51 12.94
C SER A 235 -20.98 8.57 13.31
N ILE A 236 -20.38 7.86 12.34
CA ILE A 236 -19.38 6.84 12.66
C ILE A 236 -18.12 7.47 13.28
N GLU A 237 -17.59 6.81 14.30
CA GLU A 237 -16.35 7.17 14.99
C GLU A 237 -15.19 6.25 14.55
N THR A 238 -15.49 4.99 14.21
CA THR A 238 -14.50 3.99 13.80
C THR A 238 -14.89 3.28 12.51
N LEU A 239 -14.00 3.33 11.51
CA LEU A 239 -14.15 2.67 10.21
C LEU A 239 -13.09 1.58 10.03
N LEU A 240 -13.52 0.32 9.86
CA LEU A 240 -12.61 -0.82 9.63
C LEU A 240 -12.84 -1.40 8.23
N ILE A 241 -11.87 -1.23 7.33
CA ILE A 241 -11.84 -1.74 5.96
C ILE A 241 -10.44 -2.29 5.67
N GLN A 242 -10.05 -3.35 6.37
CA GLN A 242 -8.78 -4.05 6.15
C GLN A 242 -8.96 -5.18 5.13
N ASN A 243 -7.90 -5.54 4.39
CA ASN A 243 -7.91 -6.62 3.39
C ASN A 243 -9.04 -6.53 2.33
N THR A 244 -9.46 -5.33 1.97
CA THR A 244 -10.54 -5.05 1.00
C THR A 244 -9.94 -4.39 -0.24
N PHE A 245 -9.20 -5.17 -1.03
CA PHE A 245 -8.40 -4.67 -2.15
C PHE A 245 -9.22 -4.22 -3.38
N THR A 246 -10.53 -4.47 -3.37
CA THR A 246 -11.48 -4.05 -4.39
C THR A 246 -11.93 -2.60 -4.23
N LEU A 247 -11.81 -2.03 -3.02
CA LEU A 247 -12.17 -0.65 -2.74
C LEU A 247 -11.05 0.28 -3.20
N LYS A 248 -11.22 0.87 -4.39
CA LYS A 248 -10.17 1.67 -5.04
C LYS A 248 -10.06 3.07 -4.44
N THR A 249 -11.19 3.71 -4.20
CA THR A 249 -11.31 5.10 -3.76
C THR A 249 -12.09 5.16 -2.46
N ILE A 250 -11.70 6.08 -1.58
CA ILE A 250 -12.47 6.42 -0.39
C ILE A 250 -13.41 7.59 -0.73
N PRO A 251 -14.67 7.60 -0.26
CA PRO A 251 -15.56 8.73 -0.48
C PRO A 251 -15.04 10.01 0.21
N SER A 252 -15.74 11.11 0.02
CA SER A 252 -15.33 12.39 0.60
C SER A 252 -15.29 12.32 2.12
N ILE A 253 -14.15 12.69 2.70
CA ILE A 253 -13.94 12.68 4.16
C ILE A 253 -14.90 13.62 4.90
N TYR A 254 -15.50 14.59 4.20
CA TYR A 254 -16.51 15.50 4.72
C TYR A 254 -17.84 14.83 5.09
N GLU A 255 -18.09 13.63 4.56
CA GLU A 255 -19.29 12.86 4.89
C GLU A 255 -19.20 12.23 6.29
N PHE A 256 -17.98 12.00 6.80
CA PHE A 256 -17.74 11.38 8.10
C PHE A 256 -17.58 12.45 9.18
N LYS A 257 -18.70 12.94 9.73
CA LYS A 257 -18.71 14.09 10.66
C LYS A 257 -18.07 13.79 12.03
N LYS A 258 -18.13 12.54 12.50
CA LYS A 258 -17.65 12.12 13.84
C LYS A 258 -16.46 11.15 13.83
N LEU A 259 -15.82 10.94 12.68
CA LEU A 259 -14.78 9.92 12.55
C LEU A 259 -13.51 10.27 13.35
N HIS A 260 -13.01 9.29 14.08
CA HIS A 260 -11.79 9.39 14.90
C HIS A 260 -10.73 8.38 14.46
N THR A 261 -11.13 7.17 14.09
CA THR A 261 -10.21 6.07 13.77
C THR A 261 -10.59 5.40 12.45
N ALA A 262 -9.61 5.20 11.57
CA ALA A 262 -9.78 4.50 10.30
C ALA A 262 -8.68 3.44 10.11
N HIS A 263 -9.08 2.18 9.99
CA HIS A 263 -8.19 1.08 9.64
C HIS A 263 -8.50 0.62 8.22
N LEU A 264 -7.70 1.04 7.25
CA LEU A 264 -7.92 0.88 5.83
C LEU A 264 -6.96 -0.14 5.22
N THR A 265 -7.18 -0.47 3.94
CA THR A 265 -6.34 -1.41 3.18
C THR A 265 -5.17 -0.70 2.52
N TYR A 266 -5.38 0.52 2.03
CA TYR A 266 -4.37 1.28 1.30
C TYR A 266 -3.89 2.48 2.10
N SER A 267 -2.57 2.68 2.17
CA SER A 267 -1.97 3.81 2.90
C SER A 267 -2.30 5.17 2.26
N PHE A 268 -2.48 5.21 0.94
CA PHE A 268 -2.87 6.44 0.24
C PHE A 268 -4.30 6.88 0.54
N HIS A 269 -5.18 6.02 1.05
CA HIS A 269 -6.50 6.45 1.54
C HIS A 269 -6.37 7.30 2.81
N CYS A 270 -5.35 7.06 3.63
CA CYS A 270 -5.10 7.88 4.82
C CYS A 270 -4.66 9.31 4.47
N CYS A 271 -4.11 9.52 3.28
CA CYS A 271 -3.75 10.85 2.79
C CYS A 271 -4.95 11.78 2.62
N ALA A 272 -6.15 11.22 2.38
CA ALA A 272 -7.38 11.99 2.27
C ALA A 272 -7.72 12.74 3.58
N PHE A 273 -7.39 12.15 4.73
CA PHE A 273 -7.60 12.78 6.04
C PHE A 273 -6.51 13.80 6.39
N GLN A 274 -5.30 13.63 5.86
CA GLN A 274 -4.19 14.57 6.08
C GLN A 274 -4.30 15.81 5.18
N PHE A 275 -4.80 15.65 3.97
CA PHE A 275 -4.92 16.71 2.95
C PHE A 275 -6.36 16.79 2.40
N PRO A 276 -7.34 17.15 3.23
CA PRO A 276 -8.76 17.13 2.84
C PRO A 276 -9.08 18.12 1.71
N GLU A 277 -8.36 19.24 1.64
CA GLU A 277 -8.43 20.24 0.57
C GLU A 277 -8.05 19.69 -0.81
N LYS A 278 -7.14 18.71 -0.84
CA LYS A 278 -6.68 18.06 -2.07
C LYS A 278 -7.54 16.85 -2.42
N HIS A 279 -8.12 16.19 -1.42
CA HIS A 279 -8.99 15.02 -1.62
C HIS A 279 -10.26 15.38 -2.37
N ASP A 280 -10.97 16.41 -1.89
CA ASP A 280 -12.22 16.89 -2.48
C ASP A 280 -12.26 18.43 -2.41
N PRO A 281 -11.67 19.11 -3.42
CA PRO A 281 -11.60 20.58 -3.44
C PRO A 281 -12.98 21.24 -3.42
N HIS A 282 -13.97 20.61 -4.05
CA HIS A 282 -15.33 21.15 -4.14
C HIS A 282 -16.03 21.11 -2.78
N LYS A 283 -16.04 19.97 -2.09
CA LYS A 283 -16.62 19.90 -0.73
C LYS A 283 -15.80 20.68 0.29
N HIS A 284 -14.48 20.75 0.13
CA HIS A 284 -13.65 21.62 0.95
C HIS A 284 -14.06 23.09 0.83
N ALA A 285 -14.25 23.59 -0.41
CA ALA A 285 -14.71 24.96 -0.64
C ALA A 285 -16.13 25.20 -0.06
N GLN A 286 -17.03 24.24 -0.20
CA GLN A 286 -18.36 24.30 0.42
C GLN A 286 -18.27 24.38 1.94
N PHE A 287 -17.47 23.52 2.58
CA PHE A 287 -17.25 23.52 4.02
C PHE A 287 -16.64 24.84 4.50
N GLN A 288 -15.64 25.38 3.79
CA GLN A 288 -15.07 26.70 4.08
C GLN A 288 -16.12 27.81 3.97
N SER A 289 -16.95 27.78 2.91
CA SER A 289 -18.01 28.77 2.73
C SER A 289 -19.06 28.71 3.84
N PHE A 290 -19.38 27.51 4.33
CA PHE A 290 -20.25 27.29 5.47
C PHE A 290 -19.66 27.87 6.75
N LEU A 291 -18.39 27.58 7.03
CA LEU A 291 -17.68 28.16 8.19
C LEU A 291 -17.64 29.69 8.13
N LYS A 292 -17.39 30.26 6.95
CA LYS A 292 -17.39 31.72 6.76
C LYS A 292 -18.77 32.33 7.02
N LYS A 293 -19.84 31.75 6.44
CA LYS A 293 -21.22 32.21 6.68
C LYS A 293 -21.60 32.12 8.15
N MET A 294 -21.18 31.04 8.83
CA MET A 294 -21.44 30.85 10.26
C MET A 294 -20.70 31.91 11.09
N ALA A 295 -19.44 32.20 10.77
CA ALA A 295 -18.66 33.24 11.42
C ALA A 295 -19.25 34.65 11.18
N GLU A 296 -19.70 34.96 9.97
CA GLU A 296 -20.37 36.23 9.65
C GLU A 296 -21.70 36.39 10.39
N THR A 297 -22.50 35.32 10.43
CA THR A 297 -23.80 35.32 11.13
C THR A 297 -23.60 35.55 12.63
N CYS A 298 -22.58 34.92 13.23
CA CYS A 298 -22.26 35.14 14.64
C CYS A 298 -21.50 36.45 14.92
N GLY A 299 -20.73 36.98 13.96
CA GLY A 299 -20.11 38.30 14.07
C GLY A 299 -21.14 39.43 14.06
N ASN A 300 -22.20 39.31 13.25
CA ASN A 300 -23.30 40.28 13.18
C ASN A 300 -24.29 40.17 14.35
N ALA A 301 -24.32 39.04 15.06
CA ALA A 301 -25.09 38.94 16.30
C ALA A 301 -24.52 39.85 17.40
N ASN A 302 -23.21 40.11 17.41
CA ASN A 302 -22.57 41.02 18.36
C ASN A 302 -22.75 42.51 18.02
N SER A 303 -23.11 42.87 16.78
CA SER A 303 -23.27 44.28 16.38
C SER A 303 -24.67 44.84 16.64
N ASN A 304 -25.69 43.98 16.78
CA ASN A 304 -27.07 44.43 17.00
C ASN A 304 -27.47 44.61 18.47
N ASP A 305 -26.67 44.11 19.43
CA ASP A 305 -26.89 44.35 20.87
C ASP A 305 -25.93 45.39 21.49
N ALA A 306 -25.01 45.96 20.71
CA ALA A 306 -24.05 46.97 21.17
C ALA A 306 -24.54 48.44 21.08
N VAL A 307 -25.85 48.69 20.88
CA VAL A 307 -26.40 50.06 20.75
C VAL A 307 -27.24 50.51 21.96
N ARG A 308 -27.46 49.67 22.98
CA ARG A 308 -28.08 50.13 24.23
C ARG A 308 -27.19 49.85 25.42
N HIS A 309 -26.25 50.77 25.67
CA HIS A 309 -26.01 51.45 26.95
C HIS A 309 -24.60 52.05 26.93
N ARG A 310 -24.54 53.32 26.54
CA ARG A 310 -23.40 54.21 26.74
C ARG A 310 -23.61 54.94 28.07
N ALA A 311 -22.48 55.15 28.77
CA ALA A 311 -22.28 55.84 30.06
C ALA A 311 -22.25 54.83 31.23
N GLU A 312 -21.19 54.70 32.04
CA GLU A 312 -20.18 55.68 32.46
C GLU A 312 -18.78 55.06 32.63
N ARG A 313 -17.75 55.91 32.49
CA ARG A 313 -16.33 55.60 32.72
C ARG A 313 -16.03 55.52 34.21
N HIS A 314 -15.04 54.70 34.59
CA HIS A 314 -13.93 55.19 35.41
C HIS A 314 -12.65 54.36 35.17
N GLU A 315 -11.55 55.08 34.99
CA GLU A 315 -10.17 54.64 34.77
C GLU A 315 -9.52 54.09 36.05
N THR A 316 -8.57 53.15 35.93
CA THR A 316 -7.18 53.31 36.42
C THR A 316 -6.24 52.20 35.89
N ASN A 317 -5.20 52.64 35.16
CA ASN A 317 -3.77 52.24 35.03
C ASN A 317 -3.28 50.80 35.36
N GLU A 318 -2.72 50.08 34.38
CA GLU A 318 -1.27 49.82 34.07
C GLU A 318 -0.57 48.81 35.04
N ASN A 319 0.13 47.72 34.66
CA ASN A 319 0.99 47.40 33.51
C ASN A 319 1.19 45.86 33.26
N ASN A 320 1.25 45.48 31.96
CA ASN A 320 1.88 44.34 31.23
C ASN A 320 2.00 42.92 31.86
N SER A 321 1.27 41.91 31.35
CA SER A 321 1.48 41.03 30.16
C SER A 321 2.21 39.71 30.57
N MET A 322 1.79 38.49 30.20
CA MET A 322 1.20 38.01 28.96
C MET A 322 0.62 36.58 29.17
N VAL A 323 -0.69 36.42 29.41
CA VAL A 323 -1.50 35.20 29.15
C VAL A 323 -2.97 35.65 29.12
N ASP A 324 -3.53 35.94 27.95
CA ASP A 324 -4.98 36.25 27.88
C ASP A 324 -5.79 34.96 27.72
N ASN A 325 -6.07 34.35 28.88
CA ASN A 325 -7.26 33.55 29.09
C ASN A 325 -8.44 34.50 29.26
N ILE A 326 -9.28 34.65 28.24
CA ILE A 326 -10.57 35.34 28.42
C ILE A 326 -11.64 34.30 28.71
N VAL A 327 -11.80 34.03 30.01
CA VAL A 327 -13.01 33.43 30.58
C VAL A 327 -14.01 34.58 30.75
N ILE A 328 -15.12 34.57 30.01
CA ILE A 328 -16.28 35.40 30.35
C ILE A 328 -17.37 34.46 30.86
N GLY A 329 -17.38 34.28 32.17
CA GLY A 329 -18.56 33.83 32.87
C GLY A 329 -19.48 35.02 33.15
N ARG A 330 -20.79 34.81 33.09
CA ARG A 330 -21.70 35.58 33.95
C ARG A 330 -22.86 34.70 34.41
N ASN A 331 -22.93 34.55 35.74
CA ASN A 331 -24.01 33.92 36.48
C ASN A 331 -25.02 34.99 36.92
N LYS A 332 -26.31 34.65 36.75
CA LYS A 332 -27.57 34.91 37.52
C LYS A 332 -27.71 36.22 38.34
N THR A 333 -28.88 36.86 38.50
CA THR A 333 -30.18 36.37 39.04
C THR A 333 -31.33 37.41 38.94
N ASN A 334 -32.55 36.90 38.70
CA ASN A 334 -33.90 37.10 39.32
C ASN A 334 -34.76 38.40 39.28
N ILE A 335 -36.09 38.10 39.24
CA ILE A 335 -37.34 38.75 39.72
C ILE A 335 -38.09 39.65 38.69
N GLY A 336 -39.37 39.46 38.32
CA GLY A 336 -40.46 38.55 38.76
C GLY A 336 -41.76 38.70 37.93
N ASP A 337 -42.77 37.89 38.27
CA ASP A 337 -44.22 37.83 37.92
C ASP A 337 -44.74 37.09 36.65
N ASP A 338 -45.11 35.83 36.89
CA ASP A 338 -46.43 35.17 36.74
C ASP A 338 -47.19 35.14 35.39
N ARG A 339 -47.14 33.98 34.71
CA ARG A 339 -48.21 32.95 34.76
C ARG A 339 -47.78 31.65 34.07
N GLU A 340 -48.01 30.56 34.80
CA GLU A 340 -47.62 29.18 34.49
C GLU A 340 -48.43 28.55 33.36
N GLU A 341 -47.74 27.92 32.41
CA GLU A 341 -48.17 26.66 31.82
C GLU A 341 -46.92 25.76 31.71
N SER A 342 -46.99 24.60 32.38
CA SER A 342 -45.86 23.73 32.67
C SER A 342 -45.59 22.74 31.54
N SER A 343 -44.36 22.72 31.02
CA SER A 343 -43.74 21.49 30.51
C SER A 343 -42.22 21.56 30.50
N THR A 344 -41.66 20.93 31.54
CA THR A 344 -40.38 20.24 31.72
C THR A 344 -39.38 20.15 30.55
N ILE A 345 -38.13 20.53 30.84
CA ILE A 345 -36.91 20.23 30.06
C ILE A 345 -36.47 18.77 30.34
N PRO A 346 -36.07 18.00 29.31
CA PRO A 346 -34.67 17.52 29.19
C PRO A 346 -34.18 17.73 27.74
N GLY A 347 -33.02 18.34 27.49
CA GLY A 347 -31.72 17.67 27.60
C GLY A 347 -31.32 17.08 26.23
N THR A 348 -30.10 17.36 25.78
CA THR A 348 -29.45 16.92 24.51
C THR A 348 -29.99 17.54 23.21
N TRP A 349 -29.26 18.53 22.69
CA TRP A 349 -29.48 19.09 21.36
C TRP A 349 -29.09 18.05 20.29
N ASN A 350 -30.07 17.57 19.55
CA ASN A 350 -29.88 16.84 18.29
C ASN A 350 -29.24 17.79 17.26
N GLU A 351 -28.03 17.47 16.81
CA GLU A 351 -27.42 18.07 15.61
C GLU A 351 -27.98 17.41 14.35
N ASP A 352 -29.24 17.70 14.02
CA ASP A 352 -29.81 17.41 12.71
C ASP A 352 -29.76 18.69 11.86
N TYR A 353 -28.80 18.77 10.94
CA TYR A 353 -29.00 19.33 9.59
C TYR A 353 -27.73 19.14 8.77
N MET A 354 -27.83 18.39 7.68
CA MET A 354 -27.18 18.60 6.38
C MET A 354 -27.59 17.39 5.53
N ASP A 355 -28.80 17.46 4.97
CA ASP A 355 -29.19 16.63 3.82
C ASP A 355 -29.29 17.58 2.63
N THR A 356 -28.24 17.65 1.81
CA THR A 356 -28.27 18.36 0.54
C THR A 356 -28.89 17.46 -0.52
N SER A 357 -30.20 17.25 -0.41
CA SER A 357 -31.02 16.63 -1.45
C SER A 357 -32.45 17.17 -1.45
N SER A 358 -32.64 18.48 -1.28
CA SER A 358 -33.89 19.10 -1.73
C SER A 358 -33.68 20.55 -2.12
N ILE A 359 -34.28 20.88 -3.27
CA ILE A 359 -34.39 22.22 -3.81
C ILE A 359 -35.12 23.10 -2.77
N VAL A 360 -34.40 24.10 -2.29
CA VAL A 360 -34.83 25.38 -1.72
C VAL A 360 -36.34 25.56 -1.48
N ALA A 361 -36.75 25.62 -0.21
CA ALA A 361 -37.85 26.47 0.23
C ALA A 361 -37.59 26.96 1.68
N ASN A 362 -37.21 28.23 1.80
CA ASN A 362 -37.35 29.11 2.97
C ASN A 362 -37.40 28.48 4.38
N ASN A 363 -36.27 27.98 4.89
CA ASN A 363 -36.13 27.75 6.34
C ASN A 363 -35.12 28.74 6.93
N ARG A 364 -35.59 29.52 7.92
CA ARG A 364 -34.76 30.38 8.77
C ARG A 364 -33.84 29.49 9.60
N ILE A 365 -32.53 29.64 9.43
CA ILE A 365 -31.52 28.92 10.21
C ILE A 365 -31.43 29.61 11.58
N PHE A 366 -31.82 28.92 12.66
CA PHE A 366 -31.54 29.37 14.01
C PHE A 366 -30.08 29.08 14.34
N VAL A 367 -29.28 30.14 14.51
CA VAL A 367 -27.85 30.02 14.84
C VAL A 367 -27.66 30.45 16.29
N GLN A 368 -27.29 29.51 17.17
CA GLN A 368 -26.90 29.81 18.55
C GLN A 368 -25.40 30.07 18.58
N CYS A 369 -25.01 31.31 18.82
CA CYS A 369 -23.61 31.71 18.77
C CYS A 369 -22.91 31.42 20.10
N GLY A 370 -21.83 30.64 20.02
CA GLY A 370 -20.89 30.38 21.12
C GLY A 370 -19.44 30.44 20.60
N ASN A 371 -18.47 30.01 21.40
CA ASN A 371 -17.10 29.82 20.89
C ASN A 371 -17.13 28.77 19.78
N ILE A 372 -16.95 29.21 18.53
CA ILE A 372 -16.77 28.32 17.39
C ILE A 372 -15.37 27.71 17.51
N HIS A 373 -15.27 26.67 18.33
CA HIS A 373 -14.19 25.73 18.20
C HIS A 373 -14.47 24.94 16.92
N VAL A 374 -14.00 25.46 15.78
CA VAL A 374 -13.69 24.58 14.66
C VAL A 374 -12.68 23.61 15.25
N LYS A 375 -13.14 22.41 15.67
CA LYS A 375 -12.24 21.30 15.98
C LYS A 375 -11.41 21.17 14.71
N LYS A 376 -10.20 21.75 14.73
CA LYS A 376 -9.13 21.47 13.78
C LYS A 376 -9.14 19.96 13.72
N GLN A 377 -9.63 19.38 12.60
CA GLN A 377 -10.10 17.99 12.50
C GLN A 377 -9.29 17.14 13.46
N GLN A 378 -9.94 16.68 14.55
CA GLN A 378 -9.24 15.90 15.57
C GLN A 378 -8.41 14.86 14.83
N LEU A 379 -7.08 14.88 15.05
CA LEU A 379 -6.11 14.11 14.28
C LEU A 379 -6.63 12.68 14.10
N ILE A 380 -7.18 12.38 12.92
CA ILE A 380 -7.81 11.10 12.65
C ILE A 380 -6.69 10.07 12.66
N THR A 381 -6.83 9.06 13.50
CA THR A 381 -5.85 7.98 13.55
C THR A 381 -6.14 7.03 12.40
N CYS A 382 -5.36 7.14 11.32
CA CYS A 382 -5.52 6.32 10.13
C CYS A 382 -4.35 5.34 9.95
N THR A 383 -4.66 4.09 9.63
CA THR A 383 -3.65 3.04 9.36
C THR A 383 -4.02 2.25 8.10
N PRO A 384 -3.06 1.74 7.31
CA PRO A 384 -1.61 1.93 7.48
C PRO A 384 -1.19 3.36 7.14
N ALA A 385 -0.25 3.90 7.92
CA ALA A 385 0.26 5.24 7.68
C ALA A 385 1.03 5.30 6.34
N PRO A 386 0.96 6.43 5.60
CA PRO A 386 1.80 6.64 4.43
C PRO A 386 3.28 6.58 4.80
N ASP A 387 4.09 6.01 3.92
CA ASP A 387 5.53 5.87 4.08
C ASP A 387 6.25 6.54 2.90
N ALA A 388 7.59 6.57 2.90
CA ALA A 388 8.30 7.26 1.81
C ALA A 388 8.22 6.53 0.46
N PHE A 389 7.80 5.27 0.46
CA PHE A 389 7.56 4.48 -0.75
C PHE A 389 6.14 4.66 -1.30
N ASN A 390 5.20 5.08 -0.45
CA ASN A 390 3.80 5.40 -0.74
C ASN A 390 3.46 6.78 -0.15
N PRO A 391 4.04 7.86 -0.69
CA PRO A 391 3.80 9.21 -0.20
C PRO A 391 2.39 9.71 -0.55
N CYS A 392 1.88 10.64 0.26
CA CYS A 392 0.66 11.39 -0.04
C CYS A 392 0.87 12.45 -1.12
N GLU A 393 2.05 13.06 -1.13
CA GLU A 393 2.46 14.04 -2.12
C GLU A 393 3.01 13.35 -3.37
N ASP A 394 3.89 14.03 -4.09
CA ASP A 394 4.39 13.59 -5.37
C ASP A 394 5.38 12.42 -5.28
N ILE A 395 5.44 11.63 -6.36
CA ILE A 395 6.33 10.46 -6.50
C ILE A 395 7.79 10.87 -6.26
N MET A 396 8.21 12.07 -6.69
CA MET A 396 9.57 12.59 -6.43
C MET A 396 9.65 13.43 -5.14
N GLY A 397 8.58 14.14 -4.76
CA GLY A 397 8.46 14.94 -3.53
C GLY A 397 9.28 16.24 -3.53
N TYR A 398 10.57 16.20 -3.88
CA TYR A 398 11.44 17.38 -3.84
C TYR A 398 11.62 18.03 -5.21
N ALA A 399 11.51 19.36 -5.27
CA ALA A 399 11.72 20.14 -6.49
C ALA A 399 13.15 19.99 -7.06
N TRP A 400 14.18 20.00 -6.21
CA TRP A 400 15.57 19.79 -6.64
C TRP A 400 15.77 18.37 -7.21
N LEU A 401 15.09 17.37 -6.64
CA LEU A 401 15.19 15.99 -7.11
C LEU A 401 14.60 15.87 -8.53
N ARG A 402 13.49 16.54 -8.82
CA ARG A 402 12.93 16.63 -10.19
C ARG A 402 13.93 17.20 -11.19
N LEU A 403 14.59 18.30 -10.83
CA LEU A 403 15.60 18.92 -11.69
C LEU A 403 16.77 17.97 -11.96
N CYS A 404 17.25 17.28 -10.91
CA CYS A 404 18.30 16.27 -11.03
C CYS A 404 17.88 15.07 -11.89
N VAL A 405 16.65 14.56 -11.74
CA VAL A 405 16.14 13.43 -12.53
C VAL A 405 16.03 13.80 -14.01
N TRP A 406 15.51 14.98 -14.35
CA TRP A 406 15.46 15.45 -15.74
C TRP A 406 16.85 15.60 -16.36
N PHE A 407 17.83 16.06 -15.58
CA PHE A 407 19.22 16.10 -16.00
C PHE A 407 19.76 14.69 -16.30
N VAL A 408 19.58 13.74 -15.38
CA VAL A 408 20.01 12.32 -15.54
C VAL A 408 19.35 11.66 -16.74
N ILE A 409 18.05 11.87 -16.97
CA ILE A 409 17.33 11.35 -18.15
C ILE A 409 17.96 11.88 -19.43
N SER A 410 18.16 13.21 -19.51
CA SER A 410 18.66 13.87 -20.71
C SER A 410 20.08 13.40 -21.07
N THR A 411 20.98 13.35 -20.09
CA THR A 411 22.36 12.89 -20.31
C THR A 411 22.44 11.41 -20.63
N ALA A 412 21.62 10.56 -19.98
CA ALA A 412 21.58 9.13 -20.26
C ALA A 412 21.07 8.85 -21.69
N ILE A 413 20.02 9.54 -22.15
CA ILE A 413 19.49 9.36 -23.51
C ILE A 413 20.53 9.81 -24.55
N VAL A 414 21.02 11.05 -24.44
CA VAL A 414 21.96 11.63 -25.42
C VAL A 414 23.27 10.83 -25.45
N GLY A 415 23.83 10.53 -24.29
CA GLY A 415 25.09 9.81 -24.17
C GLY A 415 25.01 8.40 -24.74
N ASN A 416 24.03 7.59 -24.32
CA ASN A 416 23.94 6.19 -24.74
C ASN A 416 23.49 6.06 -26.21
N LEU A 417 22.64 6.97 -26.71
CA LEU A 417 22.31 7.01 -28.14
C LEU A 417 23.54 7.33 -28.99
N ALA A 418 24.37 8.28 -28.57
CA ALA A 418 25.62 8.58 -29.26
C ALA A 418 26.57 7.36 -29.28
N VAL A 419 26.67 6.63 -28.17
CA VAL A 419 27.45 5.38 -28.10
C VAL A 419 26.94 4.34 -29.09
N LEU A 420 25.62 4.12 -29.16
CA LEU A 420 25.02 3.20 -30.13
C LEU A 420 25.29 3.63 -31.57
N VAL A 421 25.06 4.91 -31.91
CA VAL A 421 25.30 5.42 -33.27
C VAL A 421 26.76 5.23 -33.69
N VAL A 422 27.72 5.59 -32.83
CA VAL A 422 29.16 5.47 -33.14
C VAL A 422 29.57 4.00 -33.29
N THR A 423 29.09 3.12 -32.41
CA THR A 423 29.46 1.70 -32.44
C THR A 423 28.83 0.93 -33.60
N LEU A 424 27.62 1.29 -34.01
CA LEU A 424 26.92 0.65 -35.15
C LEU A 424 27.37 1.21 -36.52
N SER A 425 27.79 2.46 -36.60
CA SER A 425 28.17 3.13 -37.86
C SER A 425 29.54 2.74 -38.43
N HIS A 426 30.38 2.06 -37.64
CA HIS A 426 31.71 1.63 -38.06
C HIS A 426 31.75 0.11 -38.23
N THR A 427 31.62 -0.34 -39.49
CA THR A 427 31.53 -1.76 -39.88
C THR A 427 32.88 -2.46 -40.04
N SER A 428 34.00 -1.72 -40.03
CA SER A 428 35.27 -2.23 -40.51
C SER A 428 35.95 -3.27 -39.60
N GLU A 429 35.74 -3.24 -38.28
CA GLU A 429 36.18 -4.32 -37.37
C GLU A 429 35.31 -4.39 -36.11
N LYS A 430 34.49 -5.44 -36.00
CA LYS A 430 33.71 -5.74 -34.78
C LYS A 430 34.66 -6.32 -33.73
N SER A 431 34.79 -5.67 -32.58
CA SER A 431 35.56 -6.18 -31.44
C SER A 431 34.63 -6.53 -30.28
N VAL A 432 35.03 -7.50 -29.45
CA VAL A 432 34.24 -7.93 -28.28
C VAL A 432 33.94 -6.76 -27.32
N PRO A 433 34.88 -5.85 -26.99
CA PRO A 433 34.57 -4.68 -26.17
C PRO A 433 33.53 -3.75 -26.77
N ARG A 434 33.59 -3.50 -28.10
CA ARG A 434 32.61 -2.65 -28.79
C ARG A 434 31.21 -3.27 -28.74
N PHE A 435 31.13 -4.59 -28.93
CA PHE A 435 29.88 -5.35 -28.83
C PHE A 435 29.27 -5.26 -27.43
N LEU A 436 30.07 -5.45 -26.38
CA LEU A 436 29.60 -5.36 -24.99
C LEU A 436 29.17 -3.94 -24.59
N ILE A 437 29.92 -2.90 -25.02
CA ILE A 437 29.56 -1.50 -24.76
C ILE A 437 28.25 -1.12 -25.45
N SER A 438 27.98 -1.64 -26.65
CA SER A 438 26.71 -1.42 -27.34
C SER A 438 25.52 -2.02 -26.58
N HIS A 439 25.67 -3.24 -26.04
CA HIS A 439 24.62 -3.83 -25.21
C HIS A 439 24.44 -3.13 -23.86
N LEU A 440 25.52 -2.64 -23.24
CA LEU A 440 25.41 -1.83 -22.03
C LEU A 440 24.65 -0.53 -22.29
N ALA A 441 24.96 0.16 -23.40
CA ALA A 441 24.22 1.36 -23.81
C ALA A 441 22.73 1.06 -24.08
N THR A 442 22.40 -0.13 -24.58
CA THR A 442 20.99 -0.56 -24.75
C THR A 442 20.29 -0.72 -23.40
N ALA A 443 20.93 -1.37 -22.42
CA ALA A 443 20.38 -1.51 -21.07
C ALA A 443 20.21 -0.13 -20.38
N ASP A 444 21.18 0.76 -20.52
CA ASP A 444 21.14 2.12 -19.96
C ASP A 444 20.05 3.00 -20.60
N LEU A 445 19.75 2.83 -21.90
CA LEU A 445 18.59 3.46 -22.54
C LEU A 445 17.26 2.92 -22.01
N CYS A 446 17.15 1.62 -21.76
CA CYS A 446 15.97 1.06 -21.08
C CYS A 446 15.78 1.68 -19.68
N MET A 447 16.88 1.85 -18.93
CA MET A 447 16.83 2.53 -17.62
C MET A 447 16.38 3.99 -17.73
N ALA A 448 16.86 4.71 -18.76
CA ALA A 448 16.42 6.08 -19.03
C ALA A 448 14.92 6.15 -19.41
N PHE A 449 14.43 5.19 -20.19
CA PHE A 449 13.00 5.08 -20.50
C PHE A 449 12.14 4.83 -19.26
N TYR A 450 12.58 3.99 -18.33
CA TYR A 450 11.92 3.81 -17.04
C TYR A 450 11.83 5.12 -16.24
N LEU A 451 12.94 5.87 -16.13
CA LEU A 451 12.93 7.16 -15.43
C LEU A 451 12.02 8.18 -16.11
N LEU A 452 11.96 8.16 -17.45
CA LEU A 452 11.03 9.00 -18.20
C LEU A 452 9.57 8.67 -17.87
N LEU A 453 9.19 7.38 -17.76
CA LEU A 453 7.85 6.99 -17.32
C LEU A 453 7.50 7.55 -15.93
N LEU A 454 8.45 7.47 -14.99
CA LEU A 454 8.25 8.04 -13.65
C LEU A 454 8.13 9.57 -13.67
N ALA A 455 8.98 10.25 -14.44
CA ALA A 455 8.94 11.70 -14.57
C ALA A 455 7.64 12.20 -15.21
N ILE A 456 7.15 11.51 -16.25
CA ILE A 456 5.85 11.81 -16.87
C ILE A 456 4.73 11.61 -15.87
N LYS A 457 4.74 10.50 -15.10
CA LYS A 457 3.70 10.26 -14.11
C LYS A 457 3.71 11.29 -13.00
N ASP A 458 4.89 11.68 -12.51
CA ASP A 458 5.05 12.74 -11.50
C ASP A 458 4.49 14.09 -11.99
N LEU A 459 4.73 14.45 -13.27
CA LEU A 459 4.16 15.65 -13.88
C LEU A 459 2.63 15.59 -14.02
N GLN A 460 2.08 14.45 -14.41
CA GLN A 460 0.63 14.27 -14.55
C GLN A 460 -0.09 14.27 -13.20
N SER A 461 0.57 13.82 -12.15
CA SER A 461 -0.02 13.67 -10.83
C SER A 461 0.39 14.77 -9.85
N THR A 462 0.95 15.88 -10.36
CA THR A 462 1.48 16.95 -9.50
C THR A 462 0.36 17.47 -8.58
N GLU A 463 0.63 17.42 -7.27
CA GLU A 463 -0.27 17.79 -6.16
C GLU A 463 -1.43 16.84 -5.83
N TYR A 464 -1.72 15.82 -6.64
CA TYR A 464 -2.86 14.90 -6.44
C TYR A 464 -2.52 13.41 -6.70
N TYR A 465 -1.28 13.00 -6.44
CA TYR A 465 -0.85 11.62 -6.66
C TYR A 465 -1.69 10.60 -5.89
N PHE A 466 -2.00 10.85 -4.61
CA PHE A 466 -2.75 9.88 -3.79
C PHE A 466 -4.16 9.56 -4.34
N ASN A 467 -4.83 10.51 -5.01
CA ASN A 467 -6.13 10.29 -5.66
C ASN A 467 -6.03 9.35 -6.87
N HIS A 468 -4.86 9.29 -7.51
CA HIS A 468 -4.60 8.47 -8.71
C HIS A 468 -3.63 7.32 -8.43
N ALA A 469 -3.28 7.10 -7.16
CA ALA A 469 -2.23 6.17 -6.75
C ALA A 469 -2.62 4.73 -7.07
N TYR A 470 -3.89 4.36 -6.88
CA TYR A 470 -4.40 3.03 -7.23
C TYR A 470 -4.19 2.74 -8.72
N ASP A 471 -4.65 3.63 -9.60
CA ASP A 471 -4.59 3.46 -11.05
C ASP A 471 -3.14 3.38 -11.56
N TRP A 472 -2.22 4.10 -10.92
CA TRP A 472 -0.80 3.97 -11.22
C TRP A 472 -0.24 2.63 -10.74
N GLN A 473 -0.28 2.37 -9.43
CA GLN A 473 0.41 1.24 -8.81
C GLN A 473 -0.16 -0.10 -9.30
N LYS A 474 -1.48 -0.22 -9.39
CA LYS A 474 -2.17 -1.47 -9.80
C LYS A 474 -2.41 -1.55 -11.30
N GLY A 475 -2.30 -0.43 -12.02
CA GLY A 475 -2.46 -0.39 -13.47
C GLY A 475 -1.28 -0.99 -14.25
N TYR A 476 -1.43 -1.00 -15.57
CA TYR A 476 -0.41 -1.54 -16.49
C TYR A 476 0.87 -0.69 -16.54
N GLY A 477 0.75 0.63 -16.33
CA GLY A 477 1.90 1.54 -16.37
C GLY A 477 3.00 1.16 -15.39
N CYS A 478 2.65 0.89 -14.14
CA CYS A 478 3.61 0.47 -13.12
C CYS A 478 4.18 -0.93 -13.38
N LYS A 479 3.38 -1.86 -13.94
CA LYS A 479 3.88 -3.18 -14.35
C LYS A 479 4.92 -3.08 -15.47
N VAL A 480 4.70 -2.23 -16.47
CA VAL A 480 5.67 -1.97 -17.55
C VAL A 480 6.92 -1.30 -17.00
N ALA A 481 6.77 -0.26 -16.15
CA ALA A 481 7.89 0.42 -15.53
C ALA A 481 8.76 -0.55 -14.68
N GLY A 482 8.11 -1.39 -13.86
CA GLY A 482 8.75 -2.42 -13.05
C GLY A 482 9.50 -3.47 -13.88
N PHE A 483 8.89 -3.94 -14.99
CA PHE A 483 9.57 -4.84 -15.92
C PHE A 483 10.82 -4.18 -16.51
N VAL A 484 10.70 -2.97 -17.05
CA VAL A 484 11.80 -2.26 -17.71
C VAL A 484 12.95 -2.01 -16.76
N THR A 485 12.69 -1.58 -15.52
CA THR A 485 13.76 -1.27 -14.55
C THR A 485 14.52 -2.50 -14.07
N ILE A 486 13.83 -3.61 -13.80
CA ILE A 486 14.49 -4.87 -13.42
C ILE A 486 15.25 -5.45 -14.61
N PHE A 487 14.65 -5.47 -15.80
CA PHE A 487 15.32 -5.94 -17.01
C PHE A 487 16.60 -5.12 -17.30
N ALA A 488 16.50 -3.79 -17.29
CA ALA A 488 17.60 -2.87 -17.56
C ALA A 488 18.73 -3.03 -16.54
N SER A 489 18.40 -3.04 -15.24
CA SER A 489 19.41 -3.14 -14.18
C SER A 489 20.12 -4.50 -14.17
N GLN A 490 19.39 -5.61 -14.31
CA GLN A 490 20.00 -6.94 -14.35
C GLN A 490 20.88 -7.13 -15.60
N LEU A 491 20.43 -6.65 -16.76
CA LEU A 491 21.22 -6.72 -17.99
C LEU A 491 22.47 -5.83 -17.91
N SER A 492 22.36 -4.64 -17.32
CA SER A 492 23.49 -3.72 -17.12
C SER A 492 24.56 -4.33 -16.21
N ILE A 493 24.16 -4.88 -15.04
CA ILE A 493 25.08 -5.55 -14.10
C ILE A 493 25.76 -6.75 -14.75
N PHE A 494 25.01 -7.60 -15.45
CA PHE A 494 25.56 -8.77 -16.14
C PHE A 494 26.58 -8.37 -17.22
N THR A 495 26.23 -7.38 -18.05
CA THR A 495 27.08 -6.88 -19.14
C THR A 495 28.38 -6.27 -18.59
N LEU A 496 28.28 -5.48 -17.52
CA LEU A 496 29.42 -4.91 -16.81
C LEU A 496 30.35 -5.99 -16.23
N GLY A 497 29.79 -7.07 -15.69
CA GLY A 497 30.55 -8.24 -15.27
C GLY A 497 31.33 -8.87 -16.43
N LEU A 498 30.68 -9.07 -17.58
CA LEU A 498 31.34 -9.59 -18.79
C LEU A 498 32.42 -8.65 -19.34
N ILE A 499 32.19 -7.34 -19.32
CA ILE A 499 33.22 -6.34 -19.69
C ILE A 499 34.44 -6.52 -18.79
N THR A 500 34.23 -6.68 -17.48
CA THR A 500 35.32 -6.86 -16.52
C THR A 500 36.11 -8.15 -16.76
N ILE A 501 35.41 -9.26 -17.02
CA ILE A 501 36.04 -10.56 -17.35
C ILE A 501 36.83 -10.45 -18.66
N GLU A 502 36.26 -9.82 -19.69
CA GLU A 502 36.94 -9.61 -20.98
C GLU A 502 38.23 -8.82 -20.79
N ARG A 503 38.19 -7.73 -20.00
CA ARG A 503 39.36 -6.91 -19.69
C ARG A 503 40.41 -7.69 -18.91
N TRP A 504 40.00 -8.38 -17.86
CA TRP A 504 40.89 -9.22 -17.07
C TRP A 504 41.59 -10.28 -17.93
N TYR A 505 40.82 -10.97 -18.77
CA TYR A 505 41.34 -12.01 -19.66
C TYR A 505 42.30 -11.42 -20.70
N SER A 506 41.94 -10.29 -21.33
CA SER A 506 42.77 -9.64 -22.35
C SER A 506 44.09 -9.10 -21.79
N ILE A 507 44.13 -8.64 -20.53
CA ILE A 507 45.34 -8.12 -19.89
C ILE A 507 46.23 -9.26 -19.41
N LYS A 508 45.66 -10.23 -18.67
CA LYS A 508 46.43 -11.29 -18.02
C LYS A 508 46.93 -12.36 -18.99
N ARG A 509 46.16 -12.65 -20.05
CA ARG A 509 46.50 -13.67 -21.06
C ARG A 509 46.91 -13.08 -22.40
N ALA A 510 47.38 -11.83 -22.43
CA ALA A 510 47.84 -11.15 -23.65
C ALA A 510 48.90 -11.93 -24.46
N LEU A 511 49.58 -12.91 -23.84
CA LEU A 511 50.64 -13.75 -24.42
C LEU A 511 50.20 -15.16 -24.89
N TYR A 512 48.95 -15.60 -24.66
CA TYR A 512 48.46 -16.93 -25.07
C TYR A 512 47.26 -16.85 -26.03
N THR A 513 47.25 -17.73 -27.03
CA THR A 513 46.49 -17.67 -28.31
C THR A 513 44.95 -17.72 -28.24
N ASN A 514 44.33 -17.81 -27.06
CA ASN A 514 42.88 -18.05 -26.91
C ASN A 514 42.12 -16.79 -26.44
N LYS A 515 42.00 -15.74 -27.26
CA LYS A 515 41.17 -14.55 -26.95
C LYS A 515 39.67 -14.90 -26.90
N LEU A 516 38.88 -14.15 -26.12
CA LEU A 516 37.42 -14.27 -26.16
C LEU A 516 36.92 -13.95 -27.58
N THR A 517 36.16 -14.86 -28.17
CA THR A 517 35.58 -14.68 -29.50
C THR A 517 34.19 -14.08 -29.41
N ILE A 518 33.78 -13.31 -30.42
CA ILE A 518 32.44 -12.72 -30.48
C ILE A 518 31.35 -13.79 -30.33
N ARG A 519 31.50 -14.96 -30.98
CA ARG A 519 30.53 -16.07 -30.86
C ARG A 519 30.30 -16.49 -29.41
N ARG A 520 31.37 -16.67 -28.62
CA ARG A 520 31.26 -17.02 -27.20
C ARG A 520 30.64 -15.89 -26.39
N THR A 521 31.02 -14.65 -26.66
CA THR A 521 30.41 -13.48 -26.01
C THR A 521 28.93 -13.35 -26.33
N THR A 522 28.51 -13.58 -27.57
CA THR A 522 27.10 -13.57 -27.97
C THR A 522 26.31 -14.63 -27.20
N TYR A 523 26.84 -15.85 -27.05
CA TYR A 523 26.22 -16.88 -26.21
C TYR A 523 26.03 -16.41 -24.76
N PHE A 524 27.07 -15.86 -24.12
CA PHE A 524 26.94 -15.34 -22.75
C PHE A 524 25.95 -14.18 -22.67
N MET A 525 25.92 -13.28 -23.64
CA MET A 525 24.93 -12.21 -23.69
C MET A 525 23.51 -12.75 -23.82
N LEU A 526 23.26 -13.78 -24.64
CA LEU A 526 21.95 -14.42 -24.74
C LEU A 526 21.50 -15.00 -23.40
N VAL A 527 22.41 -15.63 -22.64
CA VAL A 527 22.13 -16.09 -21.27
C VAL A 527 21.77 -14.91 -20.36
N GLY A 528 22.51 -13.79 -20.46
CA GLY A 528 22.20 -12.56 -19.74
C GLY A 528 20.82 -12.01 -20.06
N TYR A 529 20.44 -11.94 -21.34
CA TYR A 529 19.11 -11.51 -21.77
C TYR A 529 18.01 -12.44 -21.23
N ALA A 530 18.22 -13.76 -21.31
CA ALA A 530 17.27 -14.74 -20.79
C ALA A 530 17.09 -14.60 -19.27
N TYR A 531 18.19 -14.46 -18.52
CA TYR A 531 18.15 -14.24 -17.08
C TYR A 531 17.45 -12.93 -16.70
N SER A 532 17.83 -11.80 -17.30
CA SER A 532 17.23 -10.50 -16.99
C SER A 532 15.74 -10.45 -17.33
N THR A 533 15.34 -11.08 -18.43
CA THR A 533 13.92 -11.20 -18.82
C THR A 533 13.16 -12.07 -17.84
N LEU A 534 13.73 -13.22 -17.45
CA LEU A 534 13.13 -14.10 -16.46
C LEU A 534 12.89 -13.34 -15.15
N MET A 535 13.93 -12.70 -14.61
CA MET A 535 13.81 -11.94 -13.35
C MET A 535 12.79 -10.80 -13.44
N ALA A 536 12.68 -10.13 -14.59
CA ALA A 536 11.66 -9.09 -14.81
C ALA A 536 10.23 -9.64 -14.98
N LEU A 537 10.06 -10.90 -15.39
CA LEU A 537 8.75 -11.54 -15.54
C LEU A 537 8.20 -12.11 -14.22
N LEU A 538 9.06 -12.55 -13.28
CA LEU A 538 8.60 -13.21 -12.04
C LEU A 538 7.59 -12.38 -11.23
N PRO A 539 7.74 -11.04 -11.06
CA PRO A 539 6.73 -10.25 -10.36
C PRO A 539 5.42 -10.07 -11.13
N ILE A 540 5.42 -10.26 -12.46
CA ILE A 540 4.19 -10.24 -13.28
C ILE A 540 3.47 -11.58 -13.16
N LEU A 541 4.22 -12.68 -13.04
CA LEU A 541 3.69 -14.04 -12.83
C LEU A 541 3.19 -14.31 -11.41
N GLY A 542 3.28 -13.33 -10.51
CA GLY A 542 2.70 -13.40 -9.16
C GLY A 542 3.65 -13.90 -8.05
N ILE A 543 4.94 -14.10 -8.34
CA ILE A 543 5.93 -14.46 -7.30
C ILE A 543 6.27 -13.26 -6.41
N SER A 544 6.24 -12.06 -6.99
CA SER A 544 6.40 -10.78 -6.30
C SER A 544 5.41 -9.77 -6.89
N SER A 545 5.51 -8.49 -6.53
CA SER A 545 4.60 -7.43 -6.98
C SER A 545 5.36 -6.14 -7.23
N TYR A 546 5.20 -5.58 -8.44
CA TYR A 546 5.62 -4.20 -8.75
C TYR A 546 4.67 -3.14 -8.18
N SER A 547 3.46 -3.55 -7.78
CA SER A 547 2.37 -2.65 -7.39
C SER A 547 2.38 -2.28 -5.90
N SER A 548 3.45 -2.57 -5.18
CA SER A 548 3.52 -2.36 -3.72
C SER A 548 4.14 -1.02 -3.33
N VAL A 549 4.86 -0.36 -4.24
CA VAL A 549 5.50 0.94 -4.04
C VAL A 549 5.27 1.85 -5.24
N SER A 550 5.23 3.17 -5.02
CA SER A 550 4.95 4.17 -6.07
C SER A 550 5.98 4.19 -7.22
N ILE A 551 7.21 3.77 -6.96
CA ILE A 551 8.34 3.74 -7.91
C ILE A 551 8.39 2.42 -8.71
N CYS A 552 7.46 1.49 -8.48
CA CYS A 552 7.30 0.25 -9.23
C CYS A 552 8.45 -0.77 -9.07
N LEU A 553 9.16 -0.71 -7.94
CA LEU A 553 10.18 -1.69 -7.58
C LEU A 553 9.57 -2.82 -6.73
N PRO A 554 10.02 -4.07 -6.91
CA PRO A 554 9.50 -5.20 -6.16
C PRO A 554 10.10 -5.20 -4.75
N MET A 555 9.45 -4.48 -3.83
CA MET A 555 9.90 -4.30 -2.44
C MET A 555 8.93 -4.91 -1.42
N ASN A 556 8.03 -5.78 -1.86
CA ASN A 556 7.12 -6.48 -0.95
C ASN A 556 7.89 -7.52 -0.12
N THR A 557 7.88 -7.38 1.21
CA THR A 557 8.57 -8.29 2.14
C THR A 557 7.61 -9.05 3.06
N GLN A 558 6.30 -8.91 2.86
CA GLN A 558 5.31 -9.59 3.71
C GLN A 558 5.19 -11.08 3.41
N ASP A 559 5.42 -11.47 2.15
CA ASP A 559 5.29 -12.85 1.69
C ASP A 559 6.66 -13.51 1.52
N VAL A 560 6.76 -14.79 1.91
CA VAL A 560 8.01 -15.59 1.76
C VAL A 560 8.50 -15.67 0.31
N PRO A 561 7.66 -15.89 -0.72
CA PRO A 561 8.11 -15.90 -2.12
C PRO A 561 8.65 -14.53 -2.58
N SER A 562 7.99 -13.45 -2.17
CA SER A 562 8.42 -12.09 -2.50
C SER A 562 9.77 -11.76 -1.84
N LEU A 563 9.93 -12.14 -0.58
CA LEU A 563 11.18 -11.98 0.17
C LEU A 563 12.34 -12.75 -0.48
N LEU A 564 12.13 -14.02 -0.84
CA LEU A 564 13.14 -14.85 -1.51
C LEU A 564 13.55 -14.27 -2.87
N TYR A 565 12.60 -13.75 -3.64
CA TYR A 565 12.86 -13.09 -4.92
C TYR A 565 13.76 -11.85 -4.74
N VAL A 566 13.44 -10.98 -3.78
CA VAL A 566 14.27 -9.79 -3.48
C VAL A 566 15.67 -10.20 -3.06
N HIS A 567 15.81 -11.19 -2.16
CA HIS A 567 17.11 -11.71 -1.77
C HIS A 567 17.91 -12.27 -2.95
N THR A 568 17.26 -12.95 -3.89
CA THR A 568 17.92 -13.50 -5.09
C THR A 568 18.49 -12.39 -5.98
N LEU A 569 17.74 -11.32 -6.22
CA LEU A 569 18.22 -10.13 -6.95
C LEU A 569 19.44 -9.49 -6.28
N LEU A 570 19.36 -9.32 -4.95
CA LEU A 570 20.44 -8.71 -4.17
C LEU A 570 21.70 -9.59 -4.13
N LEU A 571 21.53 -10.91 -3.97
CA LEU A 571 22.62 -11.87 -3.96
C LEU A 571 23.34 -11.90 -5.31
N PHE A 572 22.61 -11.96 -6.42
CA PHE A 572 23.21 -11.92 -7.75
C PHE A 572 24.03 -10.64 -7.96
N THR A 573 23.46 -9.49 -7.58
CA THR A 573 24.14 -8.19 -7.67
C THR A 573 25.42 -8.18 -6.83
N ALA A 574 25.38 -8.72 -5.60
CA ALA A 574 26.53 -8.84 -4.72
C ALA A 574 27.62 -9.76 -5.30
N LEU A 575 27.25 -10.91 -5.87
CA LEU A 575 28.19 -11.86 -6.46
C LEU A 575 28.93 -11.25 -7.66
N VAL A 576 28.22 -10.57 -8.56
CA VAL A 576 28.83 -9.89 -9.71
C VAL A 576 29.78 -8.79 -9.24
N PHE A 577 29.39 -8.04 -8.20
CA PHE A 577 30.24 -7.00 -7.61
C PHE A 577 31.51 -7.58 -6.96
N CYS A 578 31.40 -8.67 -6.20
CA CYS A 578 32.56 -9.37 -5.64
C CYS A 578 33.49 -9.88 -6.75
N MET A 579 32.93 -10.45 -7.82
CA MET A 579 33.70 -10.90 -8.98
C MET A 579 34.45 -9.73 -9.65
N ILE A 580 33.79 -8.59 -9.82
CA ILE A 580 34.38 -7.35 -10.31
C ILE A 580 35.58 -6.95 -9.44
N CYS A 581 35.39 -6.87 -8.13
CA CYS A 581 36.46 -6.51 -7.18
C CYS A 581 37.67 -7.45 -7.28
N VAL A 582 37.45 -8.77 -7.32
CA VAL A 582 38.52 -9.76 -7.45
C VAL A 582 39.26 -9.63 -8.77
N CYS A 583 38.54 -9.48 -9.89
CA CYS A 583 39.16 -9.30 -11.20
C CYS A 583 40.05 -8.05 -11.24
N TYR A 584 39.58 -6.94 -10.65
CA TYR A 584 40.35 -5.70 -10.62
C TYR A 584 41.54 -5.73 -9.67
N PHE A 585 41.40 -6.36 -8.51
CA PHE A 585 42.52 -6.62 -7.62
C PHE A 585 43.62 -7.39 -8.36
N GLN A 586 43.26 -8.46 -9.08
CA GLN A 586 44.20 -9.24 -9.86
C GLN A 586 44.82 -8.46 -11.03
N ILE A 587 44.06 -7.62 -11.74
CA ILE A 587 44.60 -6.73 -12.78
C ILE A 587 45.63 -5.80 -12.16
N TYR A 588 45.30 -5.16 -11.04
CA TYR A 588 46.19 -4.23 -10.36
C TYR A 588 47.48 -4.90 -9.89
N SER A 589 47.38 -6.09 -9.28
CA SER A 589 48.54 -6.87 -8.85
C SER A 589 49.41 -7.38 -10.01
N SER A 590 48.85 -7.57 -11.20
CA SER A 590 49.60 -8.01 -12.38
C SER A 590 50.42 -6.91 -13.06
N LEU A 591 50.23 -5.65 -12.67
CA LEU A 591 51.01 -4.52 -13.16
C LEU A 591 52.36 -4.48 -12.42
N ASP A 592 53.41 -4.94 -13.08
CA ASP A 592 54.74 -5.11 -12.50
C ASP A 592 55.35 -3.77 -12.00
N TYR A 593 56.11 -3.81 -10.92
CA TYR A 593 56.82 -2.65 -10.33
C TYR A 593 57.72 -1.96 -11.37
N LYS A 594 58.33 -2.72 -12.30
CA LYS A 594 59.15 -2.18 -13.40
C LYS A 594 58.34 -1.41 -14.46
N THR A 595 57.08 -1.76 -14.71
CA THR A 595 56.17 -1.01 -15.62
C THR A 595 55.65 0.30 -15.01
N ARG A 596 55.80 0.48 -13.69
CA ARG A 596 55.43 1.72 -12.97
C ARG A 596 56.30 2.92 -13.37
N HIS A 597 57.51 2.67 -13.89
CA HIS A 597 58.48 3.69 -14.30
C HIS A 597 58.39 4.07 -15.79
N ASN A 598 57.72 3.28 -16.63
CA ASN A 598 57.42 3.65 -18.01
C ASN A 598 56.16 4.53 -18.05
N LYS A 599 56.34 5.84 -18.24
CA LYS A 599 55.27 6.87 -18.20
C LYS A 599 54.09 6.61 -19.18
N GLY A 600 54.25 5.73 -20.16
CA GLY A 600 53.24 5.39 -21.18
C GLY A 600 52.22 4.32 -20.76
N GLU A 601 52.68 3.22 -20.16
CA GLU A 601 51.82 2.06 -19.83
C GLU A 601 51.06 2.24 -18.51
N SER A 602 51.68 2.90 -17.52
CA SER A 602 51.01 3.37 -16.29
C SER A 602 49.78 4.26 -16.59
N LYS A 603 49.83 5.06 -17.67
CA LYS A 603 48.69 5.88 -18.11
C LYS A 603 47.54 5.05 -18.68
N ILE A 604 47.78 3.85 -19.21
CA ILE A 604 46.74 2.97 -19.77
C ILE A 604 46.06 2.21 -18.62
N ALA A 605 46.84 1.65 -17.70
CA ALA A 605 46.34 1.00 -16.50
C ALA A 605 45.52 1.93 -15.61
N ARG A 606 45.98 3.16 -15.37
CA ARG A 606 45.24 4.18 -14.59
C ARG A 606 43.89 4.57 -15.22
N LYS A 607 43.81 4.57 -16.56
CA LYS A 607 42.55 4.87 -17.28
C LYS A 607 41.56 3.71 -17.17
N MET A 608 42.05 2.47 -17.19
CA MET A 608 41.20 1.29 -16.96
C MET A 608 40.75 1.21 -15.50
N ALA A 609 41.59 1.55 -14.52
CA ALA A 609 41.21 1.62 -13.11
C ALA A 609 40.17 2.74 -12.80
N LEU A 610 40.26 3.89 -13.48
CA LEU A 610 39.32 5.00 -13.29
C LEU A 610 37.90 4.69 -13.83
N LEU A 611 37.81 3.97 -14.95
CA LEU A 611 36.52 3.52 -15.54
C LEU A 611 35.77 2.56 -14.60
N VAL A 612 36.51 1.95 -13.68
CA VAL A 612 36.05 0.87 -12.80
C VAL A 612 35.70 1.39 -11.43
N LEU A 613 36.53 2.29 -10.90
CA LEU A 613 36.26 3.00 -9.66
C LEU A 613 34.96 3.80 -9.77
N THR A 614 34.69 4.41 -10.92
CA THR A 614 33.45 5.15 -11.16
C THR A 614 32.21 4.26 -11.11
N ASN A 615 32.28 3.08 -11.74
CA ASN A 615 31.21 2.09 -11.63
C ASN A 615 31.07 1.54 -10.19
N PHE A 616 32.16 1.28 -9.48
CA PHE A 616 32.13 0.90 -8.06
C PHE A 616 31.46 1.98 -7.19
N VAL A 617 31.84 3.25 -7.36
CA VAL A 617 31.29 4.38 -6.59
C VAL A 617 29.80 4.59 -6.86
N CYS A 618 29.32 4.31 -8.08
CA CYS A 618 27.90 4.42 -8.41
C CYS A 618 27.05 3.30 -7.80
N TRP A 619 27.59 2.08 -7.67
CA TRP A 619 26.86 0.93 -7.12
C TRP A 619 27.05 0.71 -5.62
N ALA A 620 28.16 1.20 -5.04
CA ALA A 620 28.49 0.97 -3.63
C ALA A 620 27.42 1.48 -2.64
N PRO A 621 26.82 2.67 -2.81
CA PRO A 621 25.75 3.12 -1.90
C PRO A 621 24.54 2.19 -1.94
N VAL A 622 24.07 1.83 -3.14
CA VAL A 622 22.90 0.96 -3.32
C VAL A 622 23.16 -0.43 -2.73
N SER A 623 24.32 -1.01 -3.01
CA SER A 623 24.70 -2.34 -2.50
C SER A 623 24.88 -2.35 -0.97
N PHE A 624 25.46 -1.30 -0.38
CA PHE A 624 25.65 -1.19 1.06
C PHE A 624 24.31 -1.12 1.81
N PHE A 625 23.37 -0.31 1.32
CA PHE A 625 22.05 -0.21 1.94
C PHE A 625 21.18 -1.44 1.69
N ALA A 626 21.31 -2.07 0.53
CA ALA A 626 20.63 -3.33 0.27
C ALA A 626 21.13 -4.46 1.18
N PHE A 627 22.43 -4.53 1.44
CA PHE A 627 23.02 -5.53 2.34
C PHE A 627 22.60 -5.33 3.80
N THR A 628 22.63 -4.08 4.28
CA THR A 628 22.23 -3.76 5.67
C THR A 628 20.72 -3.99 5.90
N ALA A 629 19.88 -3.71 4.89
CA ALA A 629 18.48 -4.08 4.90
C ALA A 629 18.28 -5.62 4.92
N ALA A 630 19.07 -6.37 4.14
CA ALA A 630 19.00 -7.83 4.11
C ALA A 630 19.42 -8.49 5.44
N LEU A 631 20.30 -7.83 6.23
CA LEU A 631 20.68 -8.27 7.57
C LEU A 631 19.68 -7.86 8.67
N GLY A 632 18.57 -7.19 8.32
CA GLY A 632 17.56 -6.73 9.28
C GLY A 632 17.91 -5.43 10.02
N TYR A 633 18.97 -4.73 9.60
CA TYR A 633 19.41 -3.46 10.21
C TYR A 633 19.38 -2.31 9.17
N PRO A 634 18.19 -1.80 8.80
CA PRO A 634 18.10 -0.68 7.86
C PRO A 634 18.69 0.59 8.50
N LEU A 635 19.91 0.95 8.10
CA LEU A 635 20.65 2.13 8.62
C LEU A 635 20.13 3.48 8.10
N ILE A 636 19.14 3.47 7.20
CA ILE A 636 18.58 4.67 6.57
C ILE A 636 17.08 4.76 6.87
N SER A 637 16.63 5.96 7.19
CA SER A 637 15.19 6.25 7.29
C SER A 637 14.52 6.11 5.91
N VAL A 638 13.28 5.63 5.90
CA VAL A 638 12.50 5.37 4.66
C VAL A 638 12.54 6.57 3.70
N THR A 639 12.50 7.80 4.22
CA THR A 639 12.55 9.05 3.44
C THR A 639 13.88 9.26 2.70
N LYS A 640 15.01 8.86 3.30
CA LYS A 640 16.33 8.95 2.66
C LYS A 640 16.55 7.83 1.64
N SER A 641 15.85 6.70 1.77
CA SER A 641 15.84 5.62 0.76
C SER A 641 15.30 6.08 -0.59
N LYS A 642 14.34 7.03 -0.60
CA LYS A 642 13.78 7.60 -1.83
C LYS A 642 14.84 8.27 -2.69
N ILE A 643 15.73 9.07 -2.09
CA ILE A 643 16.84 9.73 -2.79
C ILE A 643 17.78 8.68 -3.40
N LEU A 644 18.11 7.63 -2.65
CA LEU A 644 18.99 6.57 -3.14
C LEU A 644 18.40 5.81 -4.34
N LEU A 645 17.11 5.48 -4.29
CA LEU A 645 16.46 4.67 -5.33
C LEU A 645 16.07 5.47 -6.57
N VAL A 646 15.74 6.75 -6.41
CA VAL A 646 15.35 7.60 -7.54
C VAL A 646 16.56 8.24 -8.22
N PHE A 647 17.59 8.62 -7.46
CA PHE A 647 18.73 9.37 -8.01
C PHE A 647 20.00 8.53 -8.15
N PHE A 648 20.43 7.81 -7.12
CA PHE A 648 21.70 7.07 -7.16
C PHE A 648 21.60 5.76 -7.95
N TYR A 649 20.50 5.03 -7.80
CA TYR A 649 20.29 3.77 -8.50
C TYR A 649 20.41 3.88 -10.04
N PRO A 650 19.87 4.92 -10.71
CA PRO A 650 20.03 5.12 -12.15
C PRO A 650 21.29 5.88 -12.57
N ILE A 651 22.08 6.44 -11.62
CA ILE A 651 23.14 7.40 -11.95
C ILE A 651 24.26 6.78 -12.80
N ASN A 652 24.47 5.47 -12.65
CA ASN A 652 25.48 4.73 -13.39
C ASN A 652 25.23 4.82 -14.90
N SER A 653 23.96 4.72 -15.32
CA SER A 653 23.55 4.76 -16.73
C SER A 653 23.82 6.12 -17.38
N CYS A 654 23.88 7.20 -16.59
CA CYS A 654 24.25 8.53 -17.06
C CYS A 654 25.75 8.65 -17.31
N PHE A 655 26.61 8.16 -16.40
CA PHE A 655 28.06 8.39 -16.51
C PHE A 655 28.77 7.47 -17.52
N ASN A 656 28.25 6.27 -17.77
CA ASN A 656 28.86 5.26 -18.65
C ASN A 656 29.33 5.82 -20.02
N PRO A 657 28.47 6.49 -20.83
CA PRO A 657 28.87 7.08 -22.12
C PRO A 657 30.05 8.05 -22.07
N TYR A 658 30.07 8.92 -21.06
CA TYR A 658 31.09 9.96 -20.92
C TYR A 658 32.43 9.37 -20.52
N LEU A 659 32.42 8.32 -19.69
CA LEU A 659 33.63 7.58 -19.35
C LEU A 659 34.24 6.92 -20.60
N TYR A 660 33.42 6.35 -21.49
CA TYR A 660 33.92 5.80 -22.76
C TYR A 660 34.50 6.88 -23.67
N ALA A 661 33.82 8.02 -23.78
CA ALA A 661 34.26 9.15 -24.60
C ALA A 661 35.57 9.79 -24.09
N LEU A 662 35.73 9.95 -22.77
CA LEU A 662 36.92 10.58 -22.20
C LEU A 662 38.12 9.62 -22.16
N LEU A 663 37.89 8.33 -21.91
CA LEU A 663 38.97 7.37 -21.62
C LEU A 663 39.43 6.59 -22.86
N THR A 664 38.60 6.47 -23.91
CA THR A 664 38.91 5.62 -25.07
C THR A 664 39.34 6.43 -26.30
N LYS A 665 40.62 6.35 -26.69
CA LYS A 665 41.17 7.07 -27.86
C LYS A 665 40.50 6.66 -29.17
N HIS A 666 40.21 5.36 -29.34
CA HIS A 666 39.51 4.83 -30.52
C HIS A 666 38.09 5.38 -30.65
N TYR A 667 37.34 5.41 -29.54
CA TYR A 667 35.99 5.97 -29.53
C TYR A 667 35.98 7.45 -29.92
N ARG A 668 36.91 8.25 -29.39
CA ARG A 668 37.04 9.68 -29.77
C ARG A 668 37.29 9.87 -31.26
N ARG A 669 38.17 9.05 -31.84
CA ARG A 669 38.43 9.07 -33.29
C ARG A 669 37.17 8.73 -34.07
N ASP A 670 36.51 7.64 -33.72
CA ASP A 670 35.34 7.14 -34.44
C ASP A 670 34.14 8.10 -34.28
N LEU A 671 34.00 8.77 -33.13
CA LEU A 671 33.04 9.86 -32.89
C LEU A 671 33.32 11.07 -33.80
N VAL A 672 34.56 11.54 -33.88
CA VAL A 672 34.95 12.68 -34.75
C VAL A 672 34.70 12.36 -36.22
N LEU A 673 34.99 11.12 -36.66
CA LEU A 673 34.71 10.67 -38.02
C LEU A 673 33.21 10.61 -38.32
N THR A 674 32.39 10.23 -37.33
CA THR A 674 30.92 10.17 -37.46
C THR A 674 30.32 11.58 -37.47
N LEU A 675 30.78 12.49 -36.61
CA LEU A 675 30.39 13.91 -36.62
C LEU A 675 30.72 14.58 -37.96
N ALA A 676 31.86 14.25 -38.56
CA ALA A 676 32.25 14.77 -39.86
C ALA A 676 31.35 14.30 -41.01
N ARG A 677 30.74 13.11 -40.91
CA ARG A 677 29.71 12.66 -41.87
C ARG A 677 28.40 13.45 -41.75
N ILE A 678 28.10 13.96 -40.56
CA ILE A 678 26.93 14.82 -40.28
C ILE A 678 27.25 16.31 -40.58
N GLY A 679 28.49 16.62 -40.98
CA GLY A 679 28.91 17.96 -41.39
C GLY A 679 29.66 18.76 -40.31
N ILE A 680 29.85 18.21 -39.12
CA ILE A 680 30.47 18.86 -37.95
C ILE A 680 31.92 18.38 -37.80
N CYS A 681 32.89 19.27 -37.49
CA CYS A 681 34.31 18.92 -37.28
C CYS A 681 35.04 18.29 -38.51
N LYS A 682 34.72 18.74 -39.74
CA LYS A 682 35.37 18.25 -40.98
C LYS A 682 36.90 18.36 -40.96
N GLU A 683 37.44 19.44 -40.40
CA GLU A 683 38.88 19.72 -40.34
C GLU A 683 39.64 18.75 -39.41
N ARG A 684 39.11 18.47 -38.21
CA ARG A 684 39.69 17.47 -37.28
C ARG A 684 39.61 16.06 -37.85
N ALA A 685 38.57 15.72 -38.60
CA ALA A 685 38.46 14.42 -39.26
C ALA A 685 39.46 14.24 -40.42
N HIS A 686 39.81 15.31 -41.13
CA HIS A 686 40.85 15.30 -42.16
C HIS A 686 42.22 14.95 -41.57
N ASN A 687 42.58 15.53 -40.41
CA ASN A 687 43.82 15.21 -39.71
C ASN A 687 43.91 13.73 -39.28
N TYR A 688 42.79 13.11 -38.87
CA TYR A 688 42.75 11.68 -38.55
C TYR A 688 42.89 10.77 -39.78
N LYS A 689 42.39 11.20 -40.96
CA LYS A 689 42.57 10.47 -42.22
C LYS A 689 44.00 10.60 -42.77
N MET A 690 44.61 11.77 -42.66
CA MET A 690 46.00 12.03 -43.10
C MET A 690 47.03 11.17 -42.35
N ILE A 691 46.85 10.99 -41.04
CA ILE A 691 47.73 10.11 -40.23
C ILE A 691 47.63 8.64 -40.67
N LEU A 692 46.46 8.20 -41.16
CA LEU A 692 46.27 6.83 -41.67
C LEU A 692 46.90 6.63 -43.05
N SER A 693 46.78 7.63 -43.93
CA SER A 693 47.39 7.63 -45.27
C SER A 693 48.92 7.74 -45.23
N GLY A 694 49.49 8.36 -44.19
CA GLY A 694 50.95 8.43 -43.99
C GLY A 694 51.60 7.12 -43.56
N TYR A 695 50.83 6.14 -43.07
CA TYR A 695 51.34 4.83 -42.64
C TYR A 695 51.30 3.77 -43.76
N THR A 696 50.49 3.97 -44.80
CA THR A 696 50.39 3.06 -45.96
C THR A 696 51.23 3.48 -47.17
N GLY A 697 52.06 4.52 -47.04
CA GLY A 697 52.79 5.14 -48.16
C GLY A 697 54.28 4.81 -48.28
N ASN A 698 54.84 3.85 -47.53
CA ASN A 698 56.30 3.63 -47.52
C ASN A 698 56.73 2.17 -47.76
N THR A 699 56.12 1.50 -48.74
CA THR A 699 56.67 0.27 -49.36
C THR A 699 56.30 0.23 -50.84
N GLY A 700 57.27 0.51 -51.73
CA GLY A 700 57.10 0.32 -53.18
C GLY A 700 58.02 1.19 -54.03
N ASN A 701 59.14 0.62 -54.46
CA ASN A 701 60.21 1.23 -55.25
C ASN A 701 59.85 1.37 -56.75
N HIS A 702 60.47 2.39 -57.37
CA HIS A 702 60.90 2.54 -58.78
C HIS A 702 59.97 3.05 -59.91
N SER A 703 60.45 4.19 -60.48
CA SER A 703 60.59 4.59 -61.90
C SER A 703 59.36 4.83 -62.80
N PHE A 704 59.18 6.06 -63.31
CA PHE A 704 59.60 6.49 -64.67
C PHE A 704 59.37 8.01 -64.88
N SER A 705 59.86 8.51 -66.02
CA SER A 705 60.38 9.85 -66.30
C SER A 705 59.42 11.01 -66.68
N SER A 706 59.94 12.24 -66.49
CA SER A 706 59.97 13.38 -67.43
C SER A 706 58.75 14.31 -67.63
N SER A 707 58.85 15.58 -67.18
CA SER A 707 59.14 16.75 -68.05
C SER A 707 58.94 18.13 -67.36
N ARG A 708 60.02 18.95 -67.33
CA ARG A 708 60.14 20.45 -67.51
C ARG A 708 59.22 21.40 -66.70
N LYS A 709 59.63 22.54 -66.12
CA LYS A 709 60.72 23.56 -66.22
C LYS A 709 60.82 24.25 -64.84
N GLN A 710 61.97 24.44 -64.18
CA GLN A 710 63.08 25.41 -64.38
C GLN A 710 62.78 26.85 -63.91
N SER A 711 63.41 27.25 -62.79
CA SER A 711 64.09 28.55 -62.48
C SER A 711 64.37 28.63 -60.97
N HIS A 712 65.64 28.47 -60.52
CA HIS A 712 66.61 29.53 -60.11
C HIS A 712 66.18 30.26 -58.82
N ASP A 713 66.94 30.42 -57.72
CA ASP A 713 68.38 30.34 -57.36
C ASP A 713 68.48 30.02 -55.84
N GLU A 714 69.38 29.15 -55.34
CA GLU A 714 70.78 29.41 -54.92
C GLU A 714 70.86 30.35 -53.69
N ILE A 715 71.46 30.06 -52.51
CA ILE A 715 72.82 29.60 -52.19
C ILE A 715 72.86 29.04 -50.74
N LYS A 716 73.58 27.92 -50.53
CA LYS A 716 74.15 27.41 -49.26
C LYS A 716 75.62 27.87 -49.18
N PRO A 717 76.25 28.01 -47.99
CA PRO A 717 77.15 26.95 -47.48
C PRO A 717 77.03 26.71 -45.96
N ARG A 718 77.06 25.46 -45.45
CA ARG A 718 78.23 24.71 -44.89
C ARG A 718 78.81 25.39 -43.63
N THR A 719 79.07 24.72 -42.49
CA THR A 719 79.83 23.47 -42.32
C THR A 719 79.79 22.99 -40.84
N MET A 720 79.96 21.66 -40.64
CA MET A 720 80.79 20.92 -39.63
C MET A 720 80.90 21.46 -38.19
N SER A 721 80.92 20.68 -37.10
CA SER A 721 81.54 19.37 -36.78
C SER A 721 81.05 19.00 -35.36
N ILE A 722 80.79 17.74 -34.99
CA ILE A 722 81.73 16.76 -34.37
C ILE A 722 82.42 17.36 -33.12
N GLU A 723 82.03 17.03 -31.89
CA GLU A 723 82.57 16.01 -30.95
C GLU A 723 81.86 16.31 -29.60
N LYS A 724 81.58 15.44 -28.64
CA LYS A 724 82.11 14.14 -28.22
C LYS A 724 81.05 13.44 -27.36
#